data_AF-A0AAD8VG78-F1
#
_entry.id   AF-A0AAD8VG78-F1
#
_cell.length_a   1.000
_cell.length_b   1.000
_cell.length_c   1.000
_cell.angle_alpha   90.00
_cell.angle_beta   90.00
_cell.angle_gamma   90.00
#
_symmetry.space_group_name_H-M   'P 1'
#
loop_
_entity.id
_entity.type
_entity.pdbx_description
1 polymer ?
#
loop_
_entity_poly.entity_id
_entity_poly.type
_entity_poly.pdbx_seq_one_letter_code
_entity_poly.pdbx_strand_id
1 'polypeptide(L)'
;MRLPGGARLALLLARRSLSSAASSSARPSLYASRAHRAIRGDAARAAPSWRPPFSATSTHARFFHGTRPVAVRDYYDVLGVSKDAGQGEIKKAYYGLAKKLHPDTNKGDTDAEKKFQEVQRAYETLKDEQKRTLYDQVGPDQYEKAAAGGGGPGGFDDGSIRNPFEDIFNAGAGGGMNDFFRNIFRDRESGAQDVKVKLDISFMEAVEGCTKTINFNTLVTCETCNGAGVPSGTKPETCLACRGSGYIVMQTGLFRMQTTCTQCGGSGKTIKDFCKSCNGKKVVPGRKTVTLDIVPGTDDEETFKVLRSGQADPDGLRVGDLYVTVKVRGDPVFRRDKGDIHVDAVLNVTQAILGGTVQVPTLAGDVVLKVKPGTQPGQKVVLRGKGIKTRNSYSYGDQYVHFSVKIPANLTQRQRTLLEEFAKEEQGEDEKEAKKEAGASGNFLFFSVVGRIWILDAGEEEESRRSRTKNRRRMLRPMLACCKLYVSEGRSAAALRAVEQAARRHHPAVVLVNTFVDDAYNRVGYTLVSRLAQDAASPTPLRRAVFGVVGAALEAIDLGSHAGAHPRLGAVDHVCFHPLAGASLRDVAALAADVGADVGDKLQVPTFFYGAAHREGRTLAAIRRQLGYFTSPRDAQWRGPLLAGGTDTTPLPVAPDAGPDTPSASKGVLVLGATAWVDNYNIPVRTADVDAVRRIARRVSERGGGLRSVQAMGLAHGDGGTEVACNLLDPQSVGAGQVQDMVERLAREQGLDAGEGYFTDFSEEKIVQLYLEKSVQTPN
;
A
#
# COMPACT_ATOMS: atom_id res chain seq x y z
N MET A 1 64.90 5.18 -29.06
CA MET A 1 65.94 4.17 -28.75
C MET A 1 65.24 2.84 -28.44
N ARG A 2 65.78 1.78 -29.05
CA ARG A 2 65.54 0.32 -29.00
C ARG A 2 64.78 -0.28 -27.78
N LEU A 3 63.90 -1.26 -28.08
CA LEU A 3 63.46 -2.42 -27.26
C LEU A 3 64.69 -3.18 -26.65
N PRO A 4 64.61 -4.13 -25.66
CA PRO A 4 63.58 -5.20 -25.53
C PRO A 4 63.36 -5.81 -24.10
N GLY A 5 62.61 -6.93 -24.02
CA GLY A 5 63.03 -8.07 -23.17
C GLY A 5 62.00 -8.65 -22.22
N GLY A 6 61.33 -9.74 -22.63
CA GLY A 6 60.69 -10.68 -21.71
C GLY A 6 61.69 -11.68 -21.13
N ALA A 7 61.36 -12.27 -19.97
CA ALA A 7 61.99 -13.49 -19.47
C ALA A 7 60.96 -14.34 -18.70
N ARG A 8 60.87 -15.60 -19.14
CA ARG A 8 60.15 -16.72 -18.53
C ARG A 8 60.90 -17.24 -17.29
N LEU A 9 60.18 -17.80 -16.32
CA LEU A 9 60.63 -19.03 -15.66
C LEU A 9 59.43 -19.85 -15.14
N ALA A 10 59.48 -21.16 -15.37
CA ALA A 10 58.51 -22.19 -14.99
C ALA A 10 59.24 -23.35 -14.29
N LEU A 11 58.51 -24.11 -13.46
CA LEU A 11 58.66 -25.51 -12.97
C LEU A 11 58.19 -25.55 -11.48
N LEU A 12 57.41 -26.50 -10.93
CA LEU A 12 57.01 -27.90 -11.20
C LEU A 12 55.60 -28.13 -10.58
N LEU A 13 54.62 -28.78 -11.24
CA LEU A 13 54.25 -30.23 -11.21
C LEU A 13 54.00 -30.80 -9.79
N ALA A 14 52.97 -31.60 -9.46
CA ALA A 14 51.85 -32.19 -10.20
C ALA A 14 50.89 -32.96 -9.24
N ARG A 15 49.75 -33.41 -9.82
CA ARG A 15 48.84 -34.52 -9.43
C ARG A 15 47.78 -34.20 -8.37
N ARG A 16 46.50 -34.54 -8.53
CA ARG A 16 45.82 -35.46 -9.47
C ARG A 16 44.31 -35.15 -9.48
N SER A 17 43.75 -35.02 -10.67
CA SER A 17 42.32 -35.15 -10.97
C SER A 17 42.05 -36.55 -11.54
N LEU A 18 40.78 -36.97 -11.51
CA LEU A 18 40.01 -37.86 -12.41
C LEU A 18 39.01 -38.66 -11.54
N SER A 19 37.69 -38.52 -11.65
CA SER A 19 36.74 -38.64 -12.78
C SER A 19 36.06 -40.03 -12.83
N SER A 20 34.75 -39.96 -13.09
CA SER A 20 33.90 -40.87 -13.87
C SER A 20 33.01 -41.92 -13.17
N ALA A 21 31.70 -41.68 -13.32
CA ALA A 21 30.74 -42.49 -14.09
C ALA A 21 30.05 -43.73 -13.49
N ALA A 22 28.71 -43.59 -13.45
CA ALA A 22 27.68 -44.46 -14.06
C ALA A 22 27.15 -45.76 -13.40
N SER A 23 25.80 -45.78 -13.34
CA SER A 23 24.83 -46.85 -13.68
C SER A 23 24.50 -48.01 -12.73
N SER A 24 23.22 -48.00 -12.33
CA SER A 24 22.18 -49.06 -12.46
C SER A 24 22.17 -50.35 -11.62
N SER A 25 21.02 -50.50 -10.93
CA SER A 25 20.10 -51.65 -10.92
C SER A 25 20.14 -52.70 -9.78
N ALA A 26 18.90 -53.01 -9.37
CA ALA A 26 18.34 -54.29 -8.89
C ALA A 26 18.47 -54.71 -7.40
N ARG A 27 17.30 -55.11 -6.87
CA ARG A 27 17.03 -55.77 -5.57
C ARG A 27 17.53 -57.24 -5.60
N PRO A 28 17.44 -58.00 -4.47
CA PRO A 28 16.18 -58.69 -4.13
C PRO A 28 15.83 -58.72 -2.63
N SER A 29 14.64 -59.27 -2.39
CA SER A 29 13.85 -59.42 -1.16
C SER A 29 14.00 -60.83 -0.56
N LEU A 30 13.68 -61.01 0.74
CA LEU A 30 12.67 -61.95 1.30
C LEU A 30 13.03 -62.49 2.70
N TYR A 31 12.08 -62.41 3.63
CA TYR A 31 11.43 -63.50 4.42
C TYR A 31 10.57 -62.82 5.52
N ALA A 32 9.26 -62.60 5.34
CA ALA A 32 8.11 -63.53 5.48
C ALA A 32 7.77 -63.86 6.96
N SER A 33 6.66 -63.35 7.51
CA SER A 33 5.31 -64.00 7.62
C SER A 33 5.15 -64.74 8.96
N ARG A 34 4.03 -64.86 9.69
CA ARG A 34 2.54 -64.83 9.56
C ARG A 34 2.03 -65.09 11.02
N ALA A 35 0.76 -65.09 11.45
CA ALA A 35 -0.53 -64.46 11.18
C ALA A 35 -1.58 -65.12 12.13
N HIS A 36 -2.74 -64.45 12.32
CA HIS A 36 -4.07 -65.00 12.73
C HIS A 36 -4.27 -65.51 14.18
N ARG A 37 -5.47 -65.57 14.79
CA ARG A 37 -6.81 -64.91 14.69
C ARG A 37 -7.66 -65.57 15.82
N ALA A 38 -8.35 -64.75 16.62
CA ALA A 38 -9.63 -64.93 17.36
C ALA A 38 -10.03 -66.25 18.08
N ILE A 39 -10.64 -66.14 19.29
CA ILE A 39 -12.06 -66.42 19.64
C ILE A 39 -12.27 -66.54 21.18
N ARG A 40 -13.39 -65.95 21.68
CA ARG A 40 -14.29 -66.18 22.85
C ARG A 40 -13.85 -67.18 23.97
N GLY A 41 -14.20 -67.08 25.26
CA GLY A 41 -15.18 -66.32 26.05
C GLY A 41 -15.29 -66.96 27.47
N ASP A 42 -16.20 -66.43 28.31
CA ASP A 42 -16.75 -66.96 29.58
C ASP A 42 -16.14 -66.60 30.98
N ALA A 43 -16.84 -65.67 31.65
CA ALA A 43 -17.64 -65.83 32.88
C ALA A 43 -17.05 -66.31 34.24
N ALA A 44 -17.06 -65.35 35.20
CA ALA A 44 -17.82 -65.36 36.48
C ALA A 44 -17.27 -65.98 37.80
N ARG A 45 -17.75 -65.32 38.88
CA ARG A 45 -17.80 -65.67 40.33
C ARG A 45 -16.56 -65.34 41.17
N ALA A 46 -16.61 -65.04 42.47
CA ALA A 46 -17.57 -64.46 43.43
C ALA A 46 -16.77 -64.37 44.77
N ALA A 47 -17.20 -63.52 45.69
CA ALA A 47 -16.62 -63.24 47.04
C ALA A 47 -16.70 -64.48 48.00
N PRO A 48 -16.39 -64.46 49.34
CA PRO A 48 -16.65 -63.38 50.31
C PRO A 48 -15.80 -63.25 51.62
N SER A 49 -16.09 -62.13 52.32
CA SER A 49 -16.25 -61.87 53.78
C SER A 49 -15.16 -62.21 54.80
N TRP A 50 -15.11 -61.43 55.90
CA TRP A 50 -15.30 -61.83 57.32
C TRP A 50 -15.19 -60.56 58.21
N ARG A 51 -16.20 -60.31 59.05
CA ARG A 51 -16.20 -59.36 60.20
C ARG A 51 -15.93 -60.18 61.48
N PRO A 52 -15.59 -59.59 62.67
CA PRO A 52 -16.60 -59.14 63.66
C PRO A 52 -16.06 -57.99 64.62
N PRO A 53 -16.54 -57.74 65.88
CA PRO A 53 -17.43 -56.60 66.23
C PRO A 53 -17.16 -55.83 67.58
N PHE A 54 -18.07 -54.87 67.90
CA PHE A 54 -18.39 -54.17 69.18
C PHE A 54 -17.38 -53.15 69.78
N SER A 55 -17.75 -52.13 70.56
CA SER A 55 -18.90 -51.22 70.77
C SER A 55 -18.52 -50.33 71.96
N ALA A 56 -18.58 -48.99 71.88
CA ALA A 56 -18.99 -48.08 72.96
C ALA A 56 -18.93 -46.60 72.56
N THR A 57 -19.90 -45.87 73.10
CA THR A 57 -20.38 -44.50 72.91
C THR A 57 -19.46 -43.36 73.36
N SER A 58 -19.51 -42.19 72.69
CA SER A 58 -19.90 -40.89 73.29
C SER A 58 -19.71 -39.67 72.35
N THR A 59 -20.82 -38.93 72.18
CA THR A 59 -21.05 -37.50 71.86
C THR A 59 -20.19 -36.67 70.85
N HIS A 60 -20.93 -36.19 69.82
CA HIS A 60 -20.91 -34.90 69.13
C HIS A 60 -19.60 -34.19 68.74
N ALA A 61 -19.29 -34.25 67.44
CA ALA A 61 -18.85 -33.07 66.65
C ALA A 61 -19.32 -33.22 65.20
N ARG A 62 -20.10 -32.24 64.69
CA ARG A 62 -20.40 -32.13 63.26
C ARG A 62 -19.16 -31.62 62.55
N PHE A 63 -18.48 -32.47 61.78
CA PHE A 63 -17.50 -32.01 60.80
C PHE A 63 -18.22 -31.66 59.51
N PHE A 64 -18.30 -30.36 59.24
CA PHE A 64 -18.55 -29.84 57.90
C PHE A 64 -17.46 -30.37 56.98
N HIS A 65 -17.83 -31.14 55.95
CA HIS A 65 -16.92 -31.39 54.84
C HIS A 65 -16.76 -30.08 54.06
N GLY A 66 -15.59 -29.45 54.24
CA GLY A 66 -15.15 -28.37 53.37
C GLY A 66 -15.11 -28.88 51.93
N THR A 67 -15.83 -28.18 51.07
CA THR A 67 -15.73 -28.30 49.61
C THR A 67 -14.28 -28.17 49.19
N ARG A 68 -13.78 -29.13 48.40
CA ARG A 68 -12.51 -28.99 47.68
C ARG A 68 -12.60 -27.73 46.80
N PRO A 69 -11.59 -26.85 46.78
CA PRO A 69 -11.57 -25.76 45.81
C PRO A 69 -11.54 -26.37 44.40
N VAL A 70 -12.38 -25.83 43.51
CA VAL A 70 -12.39 -26.16 42.08
C VAL A 70 -11.03 -25.76 41.52
N ALA A 71 -10.17 -26.74 41.24
CA ALA A 71 -8.90 -26.51 40.56
C ALA A 71 -9.19 -26.05 39.12
N VAL A 72 -8.50 -25.02 38.65
CA VAL A 72 -8.60 -24.56 37.26
C VAL A 72 -8.14 -25.68 36.34
N ARG A 73 -8.91 -25.97 35.28
CA ARG A 73 -8.54 -27.03 34.33
C ARG A 73 -7.33 -26.61 33.51
N ASP A 74 -6.35 -27.52 33.37
CA ASP A 74 -5.16 -27.28 32.56
C ASP A 74 -5.56 -27.05 31.09
N TYR A 75 -4.98 -26.03 30.44
CA TYR A 75 -5.30 -25.63 29.07
C TYR A 75 -4.96 -26.71 28.04
N TYR A 76 -3.99 -27.58 28.33
CA TYR A 76 -3.72 -28.76 27.51
C TYR A 76 -4.86 -29.78 27.61
N ASP A 77 -5.44 -29.96 28.80
CA ASP A 77 -6.60 -30.83 29.04
C ASP A 77 -7.90 -30.24 28.47
N VAL A 78 -8.02 -28.91 28.44
CA VAL A 78 -9.15 -28.20 27.82
C VAL A 78 -9.16 -28.42 26.30
N LEU A 79 -7.99 -28.35 25.66
CA LEU A 79 -7.85 -28.63 24.22
C LEU A 79 -7.77 -30.13 23.89
N GLY A 80 -7.51 -30.98 24.89
CA GLY A 80 -7.35 -32.43 24.71
C GLY A 80 -6.06 -32.81 23.97
N VAL A 81 -4.98 -32.06 24.19
CA VAL A 81 -3.67 -32.24 23.55
C VAL A 81 -2.58 -32.49 24.59
N SER A 82 -1.49 -33.16 24.20
CA SER A 82 -0.33 -33.36 25.08
C SER A 82 0.41 -32.04 25.35
N LYS A 83 1.14 -31.95 26.47
CA LYS A 83 2.04 -30.82 26.77
C LYS A 83 3.16 -30.67 25.75
N ASP A 84 3.55 -31.76 25.08
CA ASP A 84 4.53 -31.77 23.99
C ASP A 84 3.92 -31.48 22.61
N ALA A 85 2.62 -31.15 22.53
CA ALA A 85 1.95 -30.93 21.25
C ALA A 85 2.55 -29.77 20.47
N GLY A 86 2.78 -29.99 19.18
CA GLY A 86 3.23 -28.96 18.25
C GLY A 86 2.12 -27.96 17.92
N GLN A 87 2.48 -26.77 17.46
CA GLN A 87 1.52 -25.70 17.11
C GLN A 87 0.45 -26.16 16.10
N GLY A 88 0.80 -27.08 15.18
CA GLY A 88 -0.16 -27.67 14.23
C GLY A 88 -1.24 -28.54 14.88
N GLU A 89 -0.90 -29.27 15.96
CA GLU A 89 -1.83 -30.14 16.69
C GLU A 89 -2.76 -29.34 17.59
N ILE A 90 -2.22 -28.34 18.29
CA ILE A 90 -2.98 -27.36 19.11
C ILE A 90 -4.03 -26.66 18.24
N LYS A 91 -3.64 -26.19 17.04
CA LYS A 91 -4.54 -25.56 16.08
C LYS A 91 -5.63 -26.52 15.60
N LYS A 92 -5.27 -27.77 15.28
CA LYS A 92 -6.24 -28.78 14.80
C LYS A 92 -7.25 -29.16 15.89
N ALA A 93 -6.81 -29.29 17.14
CA ALA A 93 -7.69 -29.59 18.28
C ALA A 93 -8.66 -28.44 18.57
N TYR A 94 -8.19 -27.19 18.53
CA TYR A 94 -9.02 -26.00 18.66
C TYR A 94 -10.13 -25.96 17.61
N TYR A 95 -9.81 -26.11 16.31
CA TYR A 95 -10.85 -26.10 15.27
C TYR A 95 -11.86 -27.26 15.41
N GLY A 96 -11.41 -28.41 15.90
CA GLY A 96 -12.28 -29.56 16.18
C GLY A 96 -13.28 -29.29 17.31
N LEU A 97 -12.84 -28.61 18.38
CA LEU A 97 -13.69 -28.24 19.52
C LEU A 97 -14.55 -27.02 19.21
N ALA A 98 -14.01 -26.00 18.55
CA ALA A 98 -14.71 -24.80 18.14
C ALA A 98 -15.89 -25.11 17.21
N LYS A 99 -15.74 -26.06 16.28
CA LYS A 99 -16.85 -26.51 15.41
C LYS A 99 -17.95 -27.26 16.18
N LYS A 100 -17.60 -27.98 17.24
CA LYS A 100 -18.56 -28.73 18.08
C LYS A 100 -19.28 -27.83 19.07
N LEU A 101 -18.61 -26.80 19.57
CA LEU A 101 -19.09 -25.87 20.60
C LEU A 101 -19.58 -24.53 20.00
N HIS A 102 -19.63 -24.41 18.67
CA HIS A 102 -20.00 -23.15 18.00
C HIS A 102 -21.42 -22.72 18.41
N PRO A 103 -21.64 -21.42 18.70
CA PRO A 103 -22.94 -20.90 19.12
C PRO A 103 -24.05 -21.14 18.08
N ASP A 104 -23.72 -21.16 16.79
CA ASP A 104 -24.71 -21.45 15.74
C ASP A 104 -25.24 -22.88 15.75
N THR A 105 -24.42 -23.85 16.19
CA THR A 105 -24.82 -25.26 16.32
C THR A 105 -25.41 -25.61 17.68
N ASN A 106 -25.13 -24.79 18.72
CA ASN A 106 -25.63 -24.99 20.09
C ASN A 106 -26.38 -23.74 20.59
N LYS A 107 -27.43 -23.34 19.85
CA LYS A 107 -28.21 -22.15 20.16
C LYS A 107 -28.92 -22.30 21.51
N GLY A 108 -28.57 -21.46 22.48
CA GLY A 108 -29.23 -21.39 23.80
C GLY A 108 -28.67 -22.32 24.88
N ASP A 109 -27.57 -23.04 24.62
CA ASP A 109 -26.87 -23.84 25.63
C ASP A 109 -25.77 -23.01 26.31
N THR A 110 -26.04 -22.56 27.54
CA THR A 110 -25.11 -21.76 28.34
C THR A 110 -23.84 -22.53 28.72
N ASP A 111 -23.86 -23.86 28.71
CA ASP A 111 -22.68 -24.68 29.03
C ASP A 111 -21.77 -24.85 27.81
N ALA A 112 -22.34 -24.91 26.60
CA ALA A 112 -21.57 -24.91 25.35
C ALA A 112 -20.83 -23.57 25.16
N GLU A 113 -21.47 -22.46 25.50
CA GLU A 113 -20.88 -21.12 25.46
C GLU A 113 -19.69 -20.97 26.43
N LYS A 114 -19.85 -21.42 27.68
CA LYS A 114 -18.76 -21.42 28.68
C LYS A 114 -17.58 -22.28 28.23
N LYS A 115 -17.85 -23.48 27.70
CA LYS A 115 -16.79 -24.37 27.17
C LYS A 115 -16.12 -23.79 25.94
N PHE A 116 -16.85 -23.06 25.10
CA PHE A 116 -16.28 -22.37 23.95
C PHE A 116 -15.31 -21.26 24.39
N GLN A 117 -15.70 -20.47 25.40
CA GLN A 117 -14.83 -19.44 25.98
C GLN A 117 -13.58 -20.04 26.65
N GLU A 118 -13.72 -21.16 27.37
CA GLU A 118 -12.60 -21.89 27.97
C GLU A 118 -11.61 -22.40 26.91
N VAL A 119 -12.13 -23.01 25.83
CA VAL A 119 -11.34 -23.51 24.68
C VAL A 119 -10.65 -22.38 23.94
N GLN A 120 -11.29 -21.22 23.80
CA GLN A 120 -10.70 -20.05 23.17
C GLN A 120 -9.52 -19.50 23.99
N ARG A 121 -9.67 -19.36 25.31
CA ARG A 121 -8.59 -18.91 26.20
C ARG A 121 -7.40 -19.86 26.22
N ALA A 122 -7.67 -21.16 26.24
CA ALA A 122 -6.63 -22.19 26.16
C ALA A 122 -5.84 -22.09 24.84
N TYR A 123 -6.53 -21.89 23.72
CA TYR A 123 -5.88 -21.73 22.42
C TYR A 123 -5.07 -20.42 22.33
N GLU A 124 -5.58 -19.30 22.83
CA GLU A 124 -4.88 -18.01 22.82
C GLU A 124 -3.58 -18.03 23.63
N THR A 125 -3.57 -18.77 24.75
CA THR A 125 -2.39 -18.93 25.60
C THR A 125 -1.38 -19.90 24.99
N LEU A 126 -1.83 -21.05 24.47
CA LEU A 126 -0.94 -22.11 23.94
C LEU A 126 -0.43 -21.85 22.52
N LYS A 127 -1.11 -20.99 21.74
CA LYS A 127 -0.68 -20.58 20.39
C LYS A 127 0.55 -19.67 20.42
N ASP A 128 0.73 -18.88 21.47
CA ASP A 128 1.84 -17.94 21.61
C ASP A 128 2.97 -18.57 22.44
N GLU A 129 4.17 -18.65 21.87
CA GLU A 129 5.31 -19.33 22.50
C GLU A 129 5.74 -18.68 23.82
N GLN A 130 5.63 -17.35 23.94
CA GLN A 130 6.00 -16.62 25.15
C GLN A 130 4.95 -16.82 26.24
N LYS A 131 3.66 -16.79 25.90
CA LYS A 131 2.57 -17.06 26.85
C LYS A 131 2.52 -18.51 27.28
N ARG A 132 2.78 -19.45 26.37
CA ARG A 132 2.92 -20.89 26.67
C ARG A 132 4.06 -21.14 27.65
N THR A 133 5.23 -20.55 27.39
CA THR A 133 6.40 -20.68 28.29
C THR A 133 6.08 -20.14 29.69
N LEU A 134 5.40 -19.00 29.78
CA LEU A 134 5.00 -18.43 31.07
C LEU A 134 3.95 -19.31 31.78
N TYR A 135 2.95 -19.80 31.05
CA TYR A 135 1.92 -20.71 31.55
C TYR A 135 2.52 -22.00 32.12
N ASP A 136 3.48 -22.59 31.39
CA ASP A 136 4.19 -23.81 31.79
C ASP A 136 5.09 -23.58 33.02
N GLN A 137 5.59 -22.35 33.22
CA GLN A 137 6.41 -21.98 34.38
C GLN A 137 5.61 -21.71 35.66
N VAL A 138 4.46 -21.02 35.54
CA VAL A 138 3.67 -20.58 36.72
C VAL A 138 2.52 -21.52 37.07
N GLY A 139 2.07 -22.34 36.11
CA GLY A 139 0.97 -23.28 36.26
C GLY A 139 -0.44 -22.66 36.15
N PRO A 140 -1.49 -23.49 35.97
CA PRO A 140 -2.85 -23.03 35.62
C PRO A 140 -3.46 -22.06 36.64
N ASP A 141 -3.32 -22.36 37.94
CA ASP A 141 -3.95 -21.58 39.01
C ASP A 141 -3.31 -20.20 39.22
N GLN A 142 -1.99 -20.06 39.05
CA GLN A 142 -1.32 -18.77 39.18
C GLN A 142 -1.48 -17.93 37.91
N TYR A 143 -1.49 -18.57 36.74
CA TYR A 143 -1.73 -17.88 35.49
C TYR A 143 -3.12 -17.26 35.43
N GLU A 144 -4.17 -17.98 35.86
CA GLU A 144 -5.53 -17.41 35.90
C GLU A 144 -5.71 -16.32 36.96
N LYS A 145 -5.04 -16.42 38.12
CA LYS A 145 -5.07 -15.35 39.13
C LYS A 145 -4.38 -14.08 38.64
N ALA A 146 -3.29 -14.20 37.88
CA ALA A 146 -2.61 -13.06 37.28
C ALA A 146 -3.40 -12.45 36.11
N ALA A 147 -4.16 -13.25 35.36
CA ALA A 147 -4.96 -12.80 34.22
C ALA A 147 -6.30 -12.13 34.62
N ALA A 148 -6.80 -12.32 35.85
CA ALA A 148 -8.14 -11.90 36.25
C ALA A 148 -8.25 -10.51 36.94
N GLY A 149 -7.16 -9.77 37.13
CA GLY A 149 -7.15 -8.32 37.44
C GLY A 149 -8.22 -7.77 38.41
N GLY A 150 -8.33 -8.28 39.64
CA GLY A 150 -9.37 -7.88 40.60
C GLY A 150 -8.84 -7.45 41.98
N GLY A 151 -9.02 -6.17 42.32
CA GLY A 151 -8.78 -5.63 43.66
C GLY A 151 -9.85 -6.05 44.68
N GLY A 152 -9.41 -6.34 45.91
CA GLY A 152 -10.25 -6.58 47.08
C GLY A 152 -9.61 -6.00 48.35
N PRO A 153 -10.39 -5.58 49.36
CA PRO A 153 -10.00 -4.58 50.35
C PRO A 153 -9.35 -5.20 51.60
N GLY A 154 -8.12 -4.80 51.88
CA GLY A 154 -7.35 -5.24 53.06
C GLY A 154 -5.86 -4.95 52.89
N GLY A 155 -5.52 -3.67 52.69
CA GLY A 155 -4.15 -3.23 52.42
C GLY A 155 -3.25 -3.35 53.65
N PHE A 156 -2.35 -4.33 53.60
CA PHE A 156 -1.13 -4.32 54.40
C PHE A 156 -0.07 -3.52 53.66
N ASP A 157 0.38 -2.45 54.33
CA ASP A 157 1.55 -1.67 53.98
C ASP A 157 2.81 -2.29 54.62
N ASP A 158 3.91 -2.13 53.90
CA ASP A 158 5.32 -2.23 54.25
C ASP A 158 6.00 -3.58 54.56
N GLY A 159 7.11 -3.80 53.84
CA GLY A 159 8.30 -4.41 54.41
C GLY A 159 8.69 -5.82 53.93
N SER A 160 9.51 -5.88 52.88
CA SER A 160 10.32 -7.05 52.45
C SER A 160 9.58 -8.24 51.84
N ILE A 161 9.36 -8.16 50.52
CA ILE A 161 9.98 -8.99 49.46
C ILE A 161 9.51 -8.36 48.14
N ARG A 162 10.27 -7.36 47.64
CA ARG A 162 10.04 -6.80 46.29
C ARG A 162 10.67 -7.74 45.27
N ASN A 163 9.83 -8.48 44.55
CA ASN A 163 10.22 -9.10 43.30
C ASN A 163 10.36 -8.00 42.22
N PRO A 164 11.49 -7.89 41.51
CA PRO A 164 11.77 -6.83 40.53
C PRO A 164 10.92 -6.90 39.24
N PHE A 165 9.81 -7.63 39.25
CA PHE A 165 8.90 -7.82 38.12
C PHE A 165 7.57 -7.06 38.27
N GLU A 166 7.20 -6.62 39.49
CA GLU A 166 5.94 -5.89 39.71
C GLU A 166 5.98 -4.42 39.27
N ASP A 167 7.16 -3.81 39.12
CA ASP A 167 7.29 -2.48 38.49
C ASP A 167 7.20 -2.54 36.94
N ILE A 168 7.28 -3.75 36.34
CA ILE A 168 7.19 -3.95 34.89
C ILE A 168 5.75 -4.19 34.45
N PHE A 169 4.92 -4.80 35.30
CA PHE A 169 3.56 -5.20 34.91
C PHE A 169 2.47 -4.20 35.32
N ASN A 170 2.69 -3.38 36.36
CA ASN A 170 1.71 -2.36 36.76
C ASN A 170 1.87 -1.00 36.03
N ALA A 171 2.76 -0.93 35.03
CA ALA A 171 2.87 0.17 34.07
C ALA A 171 2.07 -0.08 32.76
N GLY A 172 1.07 -0.96 32.83
CA GLY A 172 0.23 -1.39 31.71
C GLY A 172 -1.11 -0.66 31.57
N ALA A 173 -1.36 0.42 32.34
CA ALA A 173 -2.56 1.24 32.22
C ALA A 173 -2.22 2.72 32.48
N GLY A 174 -1.76 3.41 31.44
CA GLY A 174 -1.57 4.87 31.44
C GLY A 174 -0.11 5.31 31.59
N GLY A 175 0.49 5.71 30.45
CA GLY A 175 1.65 6.60 30.36
C GLY A 175 2.89 6.27 31.22
N GLY A 176 3.90 5.63 30.63
CA GLY A 176 5.22 5.58 31.29
C GLY A 176 6.29 4.64 30.71
N MET A 177 5.92 3.72 29.81
CA MET A 177 6.88 2.70 29.33
C MET A 177 7.80 3.17 28.18
N ASN A 178 7.51 4.31 27.55
CA ASN A 178 8.42 4.92 26.56
C ASN A 178 9.53 5.78 27.18
N ASP A 179 9.48 6.13 28.47
CA ASP A 179 10.54 6.94 29.12
C ASP A 179 11.48 6.10 29.99
N PHE A 180 11.04 4.95 30.52
CA PHE A 180 11.91 4.07 31.32
C PHE A 180 12.80 3.14 30.47
N PHE A 181 12.23 2.49 29.44
CA PHE A 181 13.03 1.72 28.46
C PHE A 181 14.00 2.63 27.68
N ARG A 182 13.61 3.89 27.47
CA ARG A 182 14.43 4.91 26.81
C ARG A 182 15.51 5.50 27.72
N ASN A 183 15.44 5.34 29.04
CA ASN A 183 16.46 5.84 29.97
C ASN A 183 17.51 4.78 30.39
N ILE A 184 17.20 3.48 30.36
CA ILE A 184 18.20 2.42 30.66
C ILE A 184 19.01 2.01 29.42
N PHE A 185 18.42 2.04 28.22
CA PHE A 185 19.16 1.86 26.96
C PHE A 185 19.83 3.15 26.43
N ARG A 186 19.66 4.28 27.12
CA ARG A 186 20.20 5.58 26.66
C ARG A 186 21.70 5.77 26.85
N ASP A 187 22.31 5.07 27.80
CA ASP A 187 23.72 5.31 28.13
C ASP A 187 24.72 4.50 27.30
N ARG A 188 24.25 3.75 26.28
CA ARG A 188 25.15 3.08 25.32
C ARG A 188 24.73 3.11 23.85
N GLU A 189 23.65 3.81 23.50
CA GLU A 189 23.21 4.00 22.11
C GLU A 189 23.36 5.46 21.62
N SER A 190 24.17 6.26 22.32
CA SER A 190 24.63 7.57 21.87
C SER A 190 25.79 7.44 20.88
N GLY A 191 25.69 6.53 19.91
CA GLY A 191 26.64 6.46 18.80
C GLY A 191 26.24 7.42 17.70
N ALA A 192 27.20 7.94 16.93
CA ALA A 192 26.86 8.70 15.73
C ALA A 192 25.94 7.91 14.79
N GLN A 193 24.85 8.54 14.37
CA GLN A 193 23.89 7.96 13.44
C GLN A 193 24.29 8.22 11.99
N ASP A 194 24.00 7.23 11.15
CA ASP A 194 24.11 7.35 9.71
C ASP A 194 23.00 8.27 9.18
N VAL A 195 23.35 9.17 8.27
CA VAL A 195 22.42 10.13 7.66
C VAL A 195 22.05 9.63 6.27
N LYS A 196 20.76 9.67 5.91
CA LYS A 196 20.28 9.31 4.57
C LYS A 196 19.72 10.55 3.87
N VAL A 197 20.19 10.84 2.67
CA VAL A 197 19.74 11.98 1.85
C VAL A 197 19.35 11.48 0.46
N LYS A 198 18.26 11.99 -0.09
CA LYS A 198 17.89 11.75 -1.49
C LYS A 198 18.42 12.89 -2.35
N LEU A 199 19.03 12.56 -3.49
CA LEU A 199 19.57 13.53 -4.44
C LEU A 199 18.94 13.30 -5.81
N ASP A 200 18.15 14.27 -6.27
CA ASP A 200 17.61 14.27 -7.62
C ASP A 200 18.68 14.72 -8.62
N ILE A 201 18.87 13.94 -9.69
CA ILE A 201 19.70 14.32 -10.84
C ILE A 201 18.91 14.15 -12.14
N SER A 202 19.29 14.91 -13.17
CA SER A 202 18.76 14.73 -14.51
C SER A 202 19.29 13.46 -15.17
N PHE A 203 18.59 12.98 -16.20
CA PHE A 203 19.04 11.85 -17.02
C PHE A 203 20.44 12.07 -17.60
N MET A 204 20.69 13.25 -18.20
CA MET A 204 21.99 13.57 -18.79
C MET A 204 23.12 13.60 -17.75
N GLU A 205 22.87 14.15 -16.56
CA GLU A 205 23.82 14.13 -15.45
C GLU A 205 24.14 12.71 -14.97
N ALA A 206 23.16 11.80 -15.00
CA ALA A 206 23.38 10.39 -14.67
C ALA A 206 24.22 9.67 -15.74
N VAL A 207 24.04 10.04 -17.01
CA VAL A 207 24.77 9.45 -18.15
C VAL A 207 26.22 9.93 -18.21
N GLU A 208 26.44 11.24 -18.10
CA GLU A 208 27.77 11.86 -18.24
C GLU A 208 28.58 11.83 -16.94
N GLY A 209 27.90 11.71 -15.79
CA GLY A 209 28.48 11.90 -14.47
C GLY A 209 28.57 13.38 -14.11
N CYS A 210 28.46 13.70 -12.82
CA CYS A 210 28.56 15.08 -12.35
C CYS A 210 29.02 15.15 -10.89
N THR A 211 29.56 16.30 -10.49
CA THR A 211 29.85 16.59 -9.08
C THR A 211 28.71 17.42 -8.49
N LYS A 212 28.11 16.93 -7.40
CA LYS A 212 27.00 17.61 -6.71
C LYS A 212 27.37 17.93 -5.28
N THR A 213 27.07 19.17 -4.87
CA THR A 213 27.24 19.62 -3.49
C THR A 213 25.95 19.42 -2.72
N ILE A 214 25.96 18.52 -1.73
CA ILE A 214 24.82 18.15 -0.92
C ILE A 214 24.90 18.90 0.40
N ASN A 215 23.80 19.57 0.76
CA ASN A 215 23.70 20.31 2.00
C ASN A 215 22.56 19.74 2.84
N PHE A 216 22.85 19.26 4.05
CA PHE A 216 21.85 18.68 4.95
C PHE A 216 22.09 19.11 6.39
N ASN A 217 21.04 19.06 7.20
CA ASN A 217 21.09 19.41 8.61
C ASN A 217 21.32 18.14 9.43
N THR A 218 22.32 18.17 10.33
CA THR A 218 22.62 17.08 11.26
C THR A 218 23.24 17.64 12.54
N LEU A 219 23.50 16.81 13.54
CA LEU A 219 24.30 17.25 14.68
C LEU A 219 25.76 17.33 14.24
N VAL A 220 26.35 18.52 14.42
CA VAL A 220 27.76 18.80 14.17
C VAL A 220 28.48 19.02 15.51
N THR A 221 29.78 18.77 15.54
CA THR A 221 30.60 19.08 16.71
C THR A 221 30.51 20.56 17.04
N CYS A 222 30.28 20.90 18.32
CA CYS A 222 30.16 22.29 18.75
C CYS A 222 31.49 23.00 18.56
N GLU A 223 31.55 23.99 17.66
CA GLU A 223 32.76 24.77 17.35
C GLU A 223 33.27 25.57 18.56
N THR A 224 32.37 26.08 19.41
CA THR A 224 32.74 26.88 20.59
C THR A 224 33.56 26.10 21.63
N CYS A 225 33.33 24.79 21.73
CA CYS A 225 34.04 23.93 22.70
C CYS A 225 34.80 22.77 22.06
N ASN A 226 34.84 22.69 20.73
CA ASN A 226 35.39 21.57 19.96
C ASN A 226 34.98 20.18 20.49
N GLY A 227 33.72 20.03 20.91
CA GLY A 227 33.21 18.77 21.46
C GLY A 227 33.61 18.46 22.91
N ALA A 228 34.25 19.37 23.63
CA ALA A 228 34.59 19.17 25.05
C ALA A 228 33.37 19.27 25.99
N GLY A 229 32.31 19.97 25.57
CA GLY A 229 31.11 20.19 26.40
C GLY A 229 31.31 21.25 27.51
N VAL A 230 32.54 21.73 27.69
CA VAL A 230 32.93 22.77 28.65
C VAL A 230 33.61 23.93 27.93
N PRO A 231 33.59 25.15 28.49
CA PRO A 231 34.38 26.26 27.98
C PRO A 231 35.87 25.90 27.93
N SER A 232 36.61 26.47 26.96
CA SER A 232 38.04 26.26 26.83
C SER A 232 38.79 26.72 28.09
N GLY A 233 39.59 25.82 28.69
CA GLY A 233 40.38 26.11 29.90
C GLY A 233 39.74 25.69 31.23
N THR A 234 38.49 25.20 31.24
CA THR A 234 37.84 24.72 32.46
C THR A 234 38.46 23.39 32.92
N LYS A 235 38.94 23.34 34.17
CA LYS A 235 39.47 22.11 34.79
C LYS A 235 38.36 21.43 35.61
N PRO A 236 38.10 20.13 35.43
CA PRO A 236 37.15 19.41 36.28
C PRO A 236 37.66 19.35 37.72
N GLU A 237 36.80 19.69 38.69
CA GLU A 237 37.11 19.54 40.11
C GLU A 237 36.80 18.11 40.57
N THR A 238 37.57 17.57 41.51
CA THR A 238 37.26 16.26 42.10
C THR A 238 35.94 16.32 42.86
N CYS A 239 35.03 15.39 42.59
CA CYS A 239 33.73 15.36 43.27
C CYS A 239 33.95 15.17 44.77
N LEU A 240 33.48 16.13 45.57
CA LEU A 240 33.68 16.12 47.03
C LEU A 240 32.92 14.98 47.72
N ALA A 241 31.78 14.56 47.17
CA ALA A 241 30.92 13.53 47.75
C ALA A 241 31.51 12.11 47.66
N CYS A 242 32.20 11.78 46.56
CA CYS A 242 32.86 10.49 46.38
C CYS A 242 34.39 10.58 46.45
N ARG A 243 34.95 11.78 46.62
CA ARG A 243 36.40 12.05 46.61
C ARG A 243 37.11 11.49 45.37
N GLY A 244 36.43 11.50 44.22
CA GLY A 244 37.00 11.01 42.96
C GLY A 244 36.74 9.55 42.64
N SER A 245 36.16 8.76 43.54
CA SER A 245 35.91 7.33 43.29
C SER A 245 34.77 7.07 42.31
N GLY A 246 33.84 8.02 42.15
CA GLY A 246 32.62 7.84 41.34
C GLY A 246 31.51 7.05 42.05
N TYR A 247 31.78 6.45 43.21
CA TYR A 247 30.81 5.66 43.98
C TYR A 247 30.90 5.98 45.47
N ILE A 248 29.77 5.87 46.15
CA ILE A 248 29.66 6.01 47.60
C ILE A 248 29.45 4.62 48.20
N VAL A 249 30.22 4.31 49.24
CA VAL A 249 30.08 3.05 49.97
C VAL A 249 29.21 3.32 51.19
N MET A 250 28.03 2.72 51.22
CA MET A 250 27.12 2.75 52.36
C MET A 250 27.31 1.46 53.16
N GLN A 251 27.66 1.59 54.44
CA GLN A 251 27.82 0.46 55.34
C GLN A 251 26.67 0.45 56.34
N THR A 252 25.76 -0.52 56.22
CA THR A 252 24.65 -0.73 57.15
C THR A 252 24.86 -2.09 57.83
N GLY A 253 25.35 -2.06 59.07
CA GLY A 253 25.73 -3.27 59.81
C GLY A 253 26.90 -4.02 59.17
N LEU A 254 26.77 -5.35 59.00
CA LEU A 254 27.78 -6.20 58.34
C LEU A 254 27.75 -6.11 56.80
N PHE A 255 26.78 -5.43 56.21
CA PHE A 255 26.64 -5.34 54.76
C PHE A 255 27.21 -4.01 54.23
N ARG A 256 28.14 -4.11 53.26
CA ARG A 256 28.67 -2.97 52.51
C ARG A 256 28.06 -2.95 51.12
N MET A 257 27.33 -1.89 50.80
CA MET A 257 26.74 -1.68 49.47
C MET A 257 27.40 -0.48 48.80
N GLN A 258 27.79 -0.66 47.54
CA GLN A 258 28.38 0.39 46.71
C GLN A 258 27.30 0.91 45.77
N THR A 259 27.03 2.21 45.83
CA THR A 259 26.06 2.89 44.96
C THR A 259 26.79 3.97 44.16
N THR A 260 26.39 4.18 42.91
CA THR A 260 26.93 5.28 42.08
C THR A 260 26.72 6.62 42.78
N CYS A 261 27.75 7.46 42.79
CA CYS A 261 27.67 8.75 43.44
C CYS A 261 26.65 9.65 42.71
N THR A 262 25.57 10.00 43.40
CA THR A 262 24.47 10.82 42.85
C THR A 262 24.89 12.24 42.48
N GLN A 263 26.01 12.73 43.04
CA GLN A 263 26.52 14.09 42.78
C GLN A 263 27.35 14.22 41.51
N CYS A 264 28.00 13.14 41.06
CA CYS A 264 28.81 13.14 39.82
C CYS A 264 28.34 12.12 38.78
N GLY A 265 27.24 11.40 39.05
CA GLY A 265 26.70 10.37 38.18
C GLY A 265 27.68 9.24 37.86
N GLY A 266 28.66 8.96 38.75
CA GLY A 266 29.68 7.95 38.50
C GLY A 266 31.03 8.46 37.97
N SER A 267 31.12 9.72 37.52
CA SER A 267 32.32 10.23 36.83
C SER A 267 33.51 10.58 37.75
N GLY A 268 33.29 10.69 39.06
CA GLY A 268 34.31 11.10 40.04
C GLY A 268 34.71 12.59 39.96
N LYS A 269 34.20 13.33 38.97
CA LYS A 269 34.54 14.73 38.72
C LYS A 269 33.27 15.56 38.62
N THR A 270 33.34 16.81 39.04
CA THR A 270 32.25 17.78 38.98
C THR A 270 32.70 18.98 38.16
N ILE A 271 31.87 19.34 37.18
CA ILE A 271 32.10 20.47 36.28
C ILE A 271 31.12 21.57 36.69
N LYS A 272 31.63 22.76 37.01
CA LYS A 272 30.80 23.91 37.40
C LYS A 272 30.22 24.65 36.20
N ASP A 273 31.01 24.77 35.13
CA ASP A 273 30.65 25.54 33.94
C ASP A 273 30.54 24.67 32.69
N PHE A 274 29.34 24.61 32.12
CA PHE A 274 29.09 23.96 30.84
C PHE A 274 29.22 24.96 29.68
N CYS A 275 29.58 24.46 28.49
CA CYS A 275 29.64 25.28 27.29
C CYS A 275 28.26 25.88 26.99
N LYS A 276 28.15 27.21 26.90
CA LYS A 276 26.88 27.90 26.67
C LYS A 276 26.23 27.60 25.32
N SER A 277 27.02 27.27 24.30
CA SER A 277 26.51 27.00 22.94
C SER A 277 25.88 25.61 22.81
N CYS A 278 26.40 24.59 23.51
CA CYS A 278 25.88 23.22 23.46
C CYS A 278 25.25 22.74 24.77
N ASN A 279 25.31 23.55 25.83
CA ASN A 279 24.86 23.23 27.19
C ASN A 279 25.38 21.87 27.71
N GLY A 280 26.66 21.60 27.50
CA GLY A 280 27.29 20.34 27.93
C GLY A 280 27.12 19.16 26.97
N LYS A 281 26.32 19.29 25.90
CA LYS A 281 25.98 18.19 24.98
C LYS A 281 27.04 17.90 23.91
N LYS A 282 28.11 18.70 23.81
CA LYS A 282 29.26 18.56 22.90
C LYS A 282 28.96 18.71 21.39
N VAL A 283 27.71 18.49 20.96
CA VAL A 283 27.22 18.69 19.59
C VAL A 283 26.09 19.72 19.52
N VAL A 284 25.90 20.33 18.36
CA VAL A 284 24.83 21.30 18.06
C VAL A 284 24.19 21.00 16.70
N PRO A 285 22.91 21.30 16.48
CA PRO A 285 22.32 21.23 15.14
C PRO A 285 23.01 22.21 14.20
N GLY A 286 23.47 21.72 13.04
CA GLY A 286 24.16 22.54 12.04
C GLY A 286 24.02 21.98 10.64
N ARG A 287 24.36 22.81 9.65
CA ARG A 287 24.34 22.44 8.24
C ARG A 287 25.70 21.88 7.85
N LYS A 288 25.74 20.71 7.22
CA LYS A 288 26.95 20.09 6.69
C LYS A 288 26.88 20.05 5.17
N THR A 289 28.00 20.38 4.53
CA THR A 289 28.16 20.40 3.09
C THR A 289 29.13 19.32 2.67
N VAL A 290 28.70 18.43 1.77
CA VAL A 290 29.50 17.32 1.25
C VAL A 290 29.43 17.33 -0.27
N THR A 291 30.58 17.30 -0.93
CA THR A 291 30.68 17.13 -2.38
C THR A 291 30.67 15.64 -2.71
N LEU A 292 29.72 15.22 -3.54
CA LEU A 292 29.59 13.86 -4.04
C LEU A 292 29.89 13.84 -5.54
N ASP A 293 30.84 13.00 -5.93
CA ASP A 293 31.14 12.71 -7.34
C ASP A 293 30.28 11.53 -7.80
N ILE A 294 29.36 11.81 -8.72
CA ILE A 294 28.46 10.83 -9.33
C ILE A 294 29.12 10.29 -10.59
N VAL A 295 29.30 8.98 -10.63
CA VAL A 295 29.98 8.31 -11.75
C VAL A 295 29.09 8.28 -13.01
N PRO A 296 29.68 8.37 -14.21
CA PRO A 296 28.93 8.22 -15.44
C PRO A 296 28.23 6.86 -15.51
N GLY A 297 26.98 6.84 -15.96
CA GLY A 297 26.17 5.63 -16.06
C GLY A 297 25.52 5.19 -14.75
N THR A 298 25.43 6.06 -13.74
CA THR A 298 24.74 5.79 -12.46
C THR A 298 23.29 5.38 -12.70
N ASP A 299 22.84 4.30 -12.04
CA ASP A 299 21.46 3.80 -12.17
C ASP A 299 20.48 4.57 -11.25
N ASP A 300 19.18 4.43 -11.51
CA ASP A 300 18.14 4.99 -10.64
C ASP A 300 18.07 4.26 -9.29
N GLU A 301 17.78 5.01 -8.21
CA GLU A 301 17.77 4.56 -6.81
C GLU A 301 19.11 3.98 -6.31
N GLU A 302 20.23 4.29 -6.99
CA GLU A 302 21.56 3.89 -6.55
C GLU A 302 22.02 4.69 -5.32
N THR A 303 22.64 4.02 -4.35
CA THR A 303 23.07 4.66 -3.09
C THR A 303 24.59 4.76 -2.97
N PHE A 304 25.08 6.00 -2.79
CA PHE A 304 26.48 6.31 -2.55
C PHE A 304 26.75 6.47 -1.06
N LYS A 305 27.80 5.82 -0.56
CA LYS A 305 28.23 5.92 0.83
C LYS A 305 29.41 6.86 0.96
N VAL A 306 29.24 7.96 1.68
CA VAL A 306 30.32 8.88 2.06
C VAL A 306 30.68 8.64 3.53
N LEU A 307 31.88 8.10 3.74
CA LEU A 307 32.36 7.71 5.06
C LEU A 307 32.50 8.94 5.98
N ARG A 308 32.16 8.77 7.27
CA ARG A 308 32.33 9.78 8.34
C ARG A 308 31.70 11.13 8.03
N SER A 309 30.72 11.15 7.13
CA SER A 309 30.06 12.37 6.69
C SER A 309 28.67 12.54 7.28
N GLY A 310 28.16 11.57 8.03
CA GLY A 310 26.92 11.63 8.79
C GLY A 310 27.04 12.44 10.09
N GLN A 311 26.27 12.04 11.10
CA GLN A 311 26.10 12.78 12.35
C GLN A 311 27.37 12.75 13.21
N ALA A 312 27.68 13.84 13.90
CA ALA A 312 28.71 13.87 14.92
C ALA A 312 28.23 13.18 16.21
N ASP A 313 29.10 12.36 16.79
CA ASP A 313 28.88 11.74 18.09
C ASP A 313 29.22 12.72 19.22
N PRO A 314 28.33 12.90 20.21
CA PRO A 314 28.63 13.64 21.43
C PRO A 314 29.96 13.21 22.07
N ASP A 315 30.26 11.91 22.14
CA ASP A 315 31.46 11.42 22.81
C ASP A 315 32.70 11.38 21.92
N GLY A 316 32.57 11.77 20.65
CA GLY A 316 33.66 11.88 19.69
C GLY A 316 34.29 10.54 19.32
N LEU A 317 33.66 9.41 19.64
CA LEU A 317 34.20 8.06 19.43
C LEU A 317 34.08 7.64 17.96
N ARG A 318 32.98 8.00 17.28
CA ARG A 318 32.75 7.69 15.86
C ARG A 318 31.90 8.76 15.19
N VAL A 319 32.16 9.09 13.92
CA VAL A 319 31.23 9.90 13.10
C VAL A 319 30.44 8.95 12.20
N GLY A 320 29.15 9.21 12.04
CA GLY A 320 28.25 8.40 11.22
C GLY A 320 28.59 8.53 9.75
N ASP A 321 28.08 7.64 8.92
CA ASP A 321 28.25 7.69 7.47
C ASP A 321 27.07 8.43 6.81
N LEU A 322 27.28 9.01 5.63
CA LEU A 322 26.23 9.61 4.81
C LEU A 322 25.89 8.65 3.67
N TYR A 323 24.62 8.29 3.52
CA TYR A 323 24.08 7.53 2.41
C TYR A 323 23.29 8.47 1.52
N VAL A 324 23.70 8.62 0.28
CA VAL A 324 23.04 9.46 -0.71
C VAL A 324 22.38 8.56 -1.74
N THR A 325 21.06 8.49 -1.72
CA THR A 325 20.29 7.75 -2.73
C THR A 325 19.99 8.69 -3.88
N VAL A 326 20.49 8.36 -5.07
CA VAL A 326 20.32 9.15 -6.29
C VAL A 326 19.01 8.75 -6.97
N LYS A 327 18.19 9.75 -7.30
CA LYS A 327 16.97 9.56 -8.07
C LYS A 327 17.12 10.24 -9.43
N VAL A 328 17.05 9.47 -10.50
CA VAL A 328 17.26 9.94 -11.87
C VAL A 328 15.90 10.36 -12.45
N ARG A 329 15.77 11.61 -12.84
CA ARG A 329 14.58 12.11 -13.53
C ARG A 329 14.53 11.55 -14.96
N GLY A 330 13.35 11.10 -15.38
CA GLY A 330 13.11 10.65 -16.74
C GLY A 330 13.30 11.77 -17.78
N ASP A 331 13.76 11.40 -18.98
CA ASP A 331 13.95 12.32 -20.10
C ASP A 331 12.82 12.17 -21.13
N PRO A 332 12.34 13.27 -21.75
CA PRO A 332 11.27 13.22 -22.74
C PRO A 332 11.69 12.59 -24.08
N VAL A 333 12.97 12.55 -24.40
CA VAL A 333 13.51 12.02 -25.67
C VAL A 333 14.07 10.61 -25.47
N PHE A 334 14.82 10.40 -24.38
CA PHE A 334 15.53 9.16 -24.11
C PHE A 334 14.82 8.29 -23.07
N ARG A 335 14.53 7.05 -23.43
CA ARG A 335 14.05 6.01 -22.51
C ARG A 335 15.19 5.05 -22.19
N ARG A 336 15.64 5.03 -20.94
CA ARG A 336 16.70 4.11 -20.47
C ARG A 336 16.17 2.70 -20.24
N ASP A 337 16.86 1.71 -20.78
CA ASP A 337 16.73 0.31 -20.39
C ASP A 337 18.13 -0.24 -20.05
N LYS A 338 18.46 -0.20 -18.76
CA LYS A 338 19.80 -0.55 -18.24
C LYS A 338 20.92 0.26 -18.92
N GLY A 339 21.79 -0.40 -19.68
CA GLY A 339 22.87 0.23 -20.45
C GLY A 339 22.42 0.71 -21.84
N ASP A 340 21.25 0.29 -22.30
CA ASP A 340 20.71 0.65 -23.60
C ASP A 340 19.75 1.84 -23.50
N ILE A 341 19.58 2.55 -24.61
CA ILE A 341 18.64 3.68 -24.70
C ILE A 341 17.69 3.50 -25.87
N HIS A 342 16.46 3.95 -25.69
CA HIS A 342 15.42 3.91 -26.69
C HIS A 342 14.97 5.33 -27.05
N VAL A 343 14.86 5.60 -28.34
CA VAL A 343 14.41 6.89 -28.90
C VAL A 343 13.37 6.64 -29.98
N ASP A 344 12.34 7.46 -30.03
CA ASP A 344 11.31 7.41 -31.06
C ASP A 344 11.63 8.42 -32.17
N ALA A 345 11.93 7.93 -33.38
CA ALA A 345 12.17 8.75 -34.56
C ALA A 345 10.89 8.84 -35.41
N VAL A 346 10.39 10.06 -35.59
CA VAL A 346 9.15 10.30 -36.35
C VAL A 346 9.47 10.45 -37.84
N LEU A 347 8.86 9.60 -38.67
CA LEU A 347 8.97 9.63 -40.13
C LEU A 347 7.68 10.13 -40.77
N ASN A 348 7.82 10.82 -41.89
CA ASN A 348 6.67 11.12 -42.75
C ASN A 348 6.33 9.89 -43.63
N VAL A 349 5.08 9.80 -44.09
CA VAL A 349 4.60 8.69 -44.94
C VAL A 349 5.49 8.49 -46.17
N THR A 350 5.89 9.57 -46.83
CA THR A 350 6.78 9.52 -48.00
C THR A 350 8.17 8.98 -47.67
N GLN A 351 8.74 9.34 -46.52
CA GLN A 351 10.05 8.85 -46.07
C GLN A 351 10.00 7.37 -45.68
N ALA A 352 8.88 6.89 -45.14
CA ALA A 352 8.69 5.48 -44.83
C ALA A 352 8.59 4.63 -46.12
N ILE A 353 7.87 5.12 -47.14
CA ILE A 353 7.67 4.43 -48.41
C ILE A 353 8.93 4.49 -49.28
N LEU A 354 9.41 5.69 -49.59
CA LEU A 354 10.52 5.93 -50.53
C LEU A 354 11.90 5.75 -49.89
N GLY A 355 11.96 5.66 -48.56
CA GLY A 355 13.21 5.76 -47.81
C GLY A 355 13.71 7.21 -47.72
N GLY A 356 14.89 7.38 -47.15
CA GLY A 356 15.51 8.69 -47.01
C GLY A 356 16.50 8.73 -45.85
N THR A 357 16.64 9.90 -45.23
CA THR A 357 17.47 10.11 -44.05
C THR A 357 16.69 10.86 -42.98
N VAL A 358 16.86 10.48 -41.72
CA VAL A 358 16.28 11.14 -40.56
C VAL A 358 17.38 11.49 -39.56
N GLN A 359 17.29 12.65 -38.92
CA GLN A 359 18.17 13.01 -37.81
C GLN A 359 17.63 12.40 -36.53
N VAL A 360 18.48 11.68 -35.81
CA VAL A 360 18.13 11.02 -34.54
C VAL A 360 19.05 11.56 -33.45
N PRO A 361 18.49 12.07 -32.33
CA PRO A 361 19.30 12.52 -31.21
C PRO A 361 20.00 11.33 -30.54
N THR A 362 21.29 11.48 -30.26
CA THR A 362 22.08 10.53 -29.47
C THR A 362 22.70 11.26 -28.27
N LEU A 363 23.23 10.51 -27.31
CA LEU A 363 23.87 11.10 -26.11
C LEU A 363 25.10 11.97 -26.44
N ALA A 364 25.71 11.79 -27.62
CA ALA A 364 26.89 12.55 -28.05
C ALA A 364 26.57 13.59 -29.15
N GLY A 365 25.28 13.85 -29.43
CA GLY A 365 24.81 14.74 -30.48
C GLY A 365 24.00 14.02 -31.57
N ASP A 366 23.48 14.77 -32.54
CA ASP A 366 22.59 14.22 -33.56
C ASP A 366 23.33 13.38 -34.61
N VAL A 367 22.75 12.24 -34.98
CA VAL A 367 23.27 11.36 -36.03
C VAL A 367 22.24 11.22 -37.14
N VAL A 368 22.71 11.31 -38.40
CA VAL A 368 21.87 11.09 -39.58
C VAL A 368 21.75 9.58 -39.84
N LEU A 369 20.54 9.03 -39.70
CA LEU A 369 20.22 7.63 -39.94
C LEU A 369 19.56 7.45 -41.30
N LYS A 370 20.05 6.48 -42.09
CA LYS A 370 19.46 6.11 -43.38
C LYS A 370 18.25 5.20 -43.15
N VAL A 371 17.09 5.63 -43.64
CA VAL A 371 15.82 4.90 -43.63
C VAL A 371 15.70 4.11 -44.93
N LYS A 372 15.41 2.81 -44.83
CA LYS A 372 15.21 1.95 -46.00
C LYS A 372 13.83 2.19 -46.61
N PRO A 373 13.66 2.10 -47.93
CA PRO A 373 12.33 2.06 -48.55
C PRO A 373 11.47 0.94 -47.96
N GLY A 374 10.17 1.18 -47.80
CA GLY A 374 9.23 0.22 -47.20
C GLY A 374 9.39 0.00 -45.68
N THR A 375 9.95 0.97 -44.96
CA THR A 375 10.10 0.88 -43.49
C THR A 375 8.73 0.86 -42.81
N GLN A 376 8.49 -0.15 -41.97
CA GLN A 376 7.20 -0.34 -41.29
C GLN A 376 7.11 0.45 -39.98
N PRO A 377 5.92 0.93 -39.57
CA PRO A 377 5.71 1.51 -38.24
C PRO A 377 6.09 0.51 -37.13
N GLY A 378 6.84 0.97 -36.12
CA GLY A 378 7.34 0.13 -35.03
C GLY A 378 8.58 -0.69 -35.37
N GLN A 379 9.06 -0.63 -36.61
CA GLN A 379 10.35 -1.21 -36.98
C GLN A 379 11.48 -0.51 -36.19
N LYS A 380 12.41 -1.30 -35.68
CA LYS A 380 13.54 -0.82 -34.87
C LYS A 380 14.87 -0.96 -35.61
N VAL A 381 15.75 0.01 -35.41
CA VAL A 381 17.15 -0.03 -35.86
C VAL A 381 18.07 0.18 -34.66
N VAL A 382 19.18 -0.56 -34.63
CA VAL A 382 20.15 -0.51 -33.53
C VAL A 382 21.38 0.26 -33.98
N LEU A 383 21.71 1.31 -33.24
CA LEU A 383 22.97 2.05 -33.32
C LEU A 383 23.90 1.49 -32.24
N ARG A 384 24.84 0.65 -32.65
CA ARG A 384 25.74 -0.05 -31.72
C ARG A 384 26.71 0.90 -31.02
N GLY A 385 26.91 0.72 -29.72
CA GLY A 385 27.85 1.49 -28.90
C GLY A 385 27.45 2.96 -28.71
N LYS A 386 26.17 3.30 -28.90
CA LYS A 386 25.60 4.65 -28.74
C LYS A 386 24.69 4.79 -27.52
N GLY A 387 24.64 3.77 -26.66
CA GLY A 387 23.95 3.77 -25.37
C GLY A 387 24.81 4.30 -24.23
N ILE A 388 24.42 3.97 -23.00
CA ILE A 388 25.04 4.47 -21.77
C ILE A 388 26.32 3.69 -21.50
N LYS A 389 27.33 4.38 -20.98
CA LYS A 389 28.58 3.76 -20.55
C LYS A 389 28.33 2.82 -19.37
N THR A 390 28.76 1.57 -19.46
CA THR A 390 28.58 0.61 -18.36
C THR A 390 29.64 0.84 -17.29
N ARG A 391 29.22 0.83 -16.01
CA ARG A 391 30.09 1.07 -14.85
C ARG A 391 31.32 0.16 -14.86
N ASN A 392 32.49 0.73 -14.55
CA ASN A 392 33.78 0.03 -14.47
C ASN A 392 34.22 -0.70 -15.76
N SER A 393 33.65 -0.35 -16.91
CA SER A 393 34.01 -0.90 -18.20
C SER A 393 34.24 0.23 -19.22
N TYR A 394 34.97 -0.10 -20.29
CA TYR A 394 35.08 0.77 -21.46
C TYR A 394 33.97 0.52 -22.49
N SER A 395 33.02 -0.38 -22.20
CA SER A 395 31.91 -0.68 -23.10
C SER A 395 30.74 0.28 -22.92
N TYR A 396 30.08 0.55 -24.04
CA TYR A 396 28.85 1.32 -24.13
C TYR A 396 27.72 0.36 -24.52
N GLY A 397 26.52 0.61 -24.02
CA GLY A 397 25.32 -0.06 -24.53
C GLY A 397 24.95 0.42 -25.93
N ASP A 398 23.78 0.00 -26.40
CA ASP A 398 23.27 0.29 -27.73
C ASP A 398 22.10 1.29 -27.67
N GLN A 399 21.91 2.04 -28.76
CA GLN A 399 20.74 2.90 -28.94
C GLN A 399 19.76 2.25 -29.92
N TYR A 400 18.53 2.05 -29.48
CA TYR A 400 17.42 1.55 -30.28
C TYR A 400 16.56 2.70 -30.76
N VAL A 401 16.48 2.84 -32.08
CA VAL A 401 15.64 3.83 -32.74
C VAL A 401 14.36 3.14 -33.19
N HIS A 402 13.23 3.55 -32.63
CA HIS A 402 11.90 3.07 -33.02
C HIS A 402 11.30 4.04 -34.03
N PHE A 403 10.91 3.55 -35.20
CA PHE A 403 10.29 4.40 -36.22
C PHE A 403 8.78 4.52 -36.00
N SER A 404 8.30 5.75 -35.87
CA SER A 404 6.88 6.08 -35.80
C SER A 404 6.48 6.89 -37.04
N VAL A 405 5.43 6.48 -37.75
CA VAL A 405 5.01 7.16 -38.98
C VAL A 405 3.89 8.17 -38.66
N LYS A 406 4.15 9.46 -38.90
CA LYS A 406 3.18 10.53 -38.74
C LYS A 406 2.43 10.77 -40.05
N ILE A 407 1.12 10.50 -40.03
CA ILE A 407 0.22 10.78 -41.15
C ILE A 407 -0.36 12.19 -40.97
N PRO A 408 -0.19 13.11 -41.96
CA PRO A 408 -0.72 14.46 -41.88
C PRO A 408 -2.25 14.46 -41.82
N ALA A 409 -2.83 15.32 -40.98
CA ALA A 409 -4.29 15.39 -40.77
C ALA A 409 -5.01 16.25 -41.82
N ASN A 410 -4.29 17.19 -42.44
CA ASN A 410 -4.80 18.08 -43.48
C ASN A 410 -3.90 17.95 -44.70
N LEU A 411 -4.52 17.88 -45.88
CA LEU A 411 -3.84 17.76 -47.17
C LEU A 411 -4.31 18.90 -48.08
N THR A 412 -3.40 19.43 -48.89
CA THR A 412 -3.78 20.37 -49.96
C THR A 412 -4.51 19.63 -51.08
N GLN A 413 -5.28 20.35 -51.90
CA GLN A 413 -6.00 19.75 -53.04
C GLN A 413 -5.06 18.95 -53.95
N ARG A 414 -3.89 19.51 -54.26
CA ARG A 414 -2.87 18.82 -55.08
C ARG A 414 -2.33 17.55 -54.41
N GLN A 415 -2.06 17.59 -53.10
CA GLN A 415 -1.60 16.41 -52.35
C GLN A 415 -2.66 15.31 -52.30
N ARG A 416 -3.94 15.67 -52.18
CA ARG A 416 -5.06 14.73 -52.22
C ARG A 416 -5.14 14.05 -53.58
N THR A 417 -5.08 14.80 -54.68
CA THR A 417 -5.08 14.23 -56.04
C THR A 417 -3.95 13.23 -56.24
N LEU A 418 -2.72 13.56 -55.83
CA LEU A 418 -1.57 12.66 -55.95
C LEU A 418 -1.74 11.36 -55.13
N LEU A 419 -2.33 11.44 -53.94
CA LEU A 419 -2.60 10.25 -53.12
C LEU A 419 -3.75 9.41 -53.67
N GLU A 420 -4.75 10.03 -54.30
CA GLU A 420 -5.84 9.33 -55.00
C GLU A 420 -5.34 8.64 -56.27
N GLU A 421 -4.39 9.22 -57.00
CA GLU A 421 -3.69 8.57 -58.11
C GLU A 421 -2.85 7.39 -57.64
N PHE A 422 -2.05 7.58 -56.58
CA PHE A 422 -1.27 6.51 -55.97
C PHE A 422 -2.16 5.35 -55.50
N ALA A 423 -3.30 5.64 -54.87
CA ALA A 423 -4.26 4.61 -54.43
C ALA A 423 -4.90 3.83 -55.59
N LYS A 424 -5.04 4.42 -56.78
CA LYS A 424 -5.51 3.70 -57.98
C LYS A 424 -4.46 2.74 -58.51
N GLU A 425 -3.18 3.12 -58.44
CA GLU A 425 -2.07 2.25 -58.83
C GLU A 425 -1.94 1.06 -57.85
N GLU A 426 -2.05 1.29 -56.54
CA GLU A 426 -2.05 0.21 -55.52
C GLU A 426 -3.15 -0.83 -55.79
N GLN A 427 -4.39 -0.40 -56.10
CA GLN A 427 -5.49 -1.32 -56.42
C GLN A 427 -5.21 -2.16 -57.69
N GLY A 428 -4.49 -1.60 -58.65
CA GLY A 428 -4.09 -2.31 -59.87
C GLY A 428 -2.96 -3.34 -59.65
N GLU A 429 -2.19 -3.20 -58.56
CA GLU A 429 -1.19 -4.19 -58.12
C GLU A 429 -1.82 -5.26 -57.23
N ASP A 430 -2.71 -4.90 -56.30
CA ASP A 430 -3.46 -5.84 -55.46
C ASP A 430 -4.29 -6.83 -56.31
N GLU A 431 -4.93 -6.36 -57.40
CA GLU A 431 -5.63 -7.24 -58.34
C GLU A 431 -4.69 -8.20 -59.10
N LYS A 432 -3.42 -7.82 -59.30
CA LYS A 432 -2.41 -8.69 -59.94
C LYS A 432 -1.81 -9.67 -58.95
N GLU A 433 -1.58 -9.28 -57.70
CA GLU A 433 -1.14 -10.15 -56.61
C GLU A 433 -2.24 -11.15 -56.21
N ALA A 434 -3.48 -10.71 -56.06
CA ALA A 434 -4.63 -11.59 -55.80
C ALA A 434 -4.86 -12.60 -56.94
N LYS A 435 -4.62 -12.23 -58.21
CA LYS A 435 -4.64 -13.17 -59.35
C LYS A 435 -3.44 -14.14 -59.35
N LYS A 436 -2.30 -13.73 -58.78
CA LYS A 436 -1.10 -14.59 -58.60
C LYS A 436 -1.29 -15.60 -57.47
N GLU A 437 -1.89 -15.18 -56.35
CA GLU A 437 -2.22 -16.05 -55.21
C GLU A 437 -3.39 -17.00 -55.53
N ALA A 438 -4.42 -16.54 -56.25
CA ALA A 438 -5.49 -17.39 -56.77
C ALA A 438 -5.02 -18.38 -57.86
N GLY A 439 -3.91 -18.09 -58.55
CA GLY A 439 -3.27 -19.01 -59.49
C GLY A 439 -2.46 -20.13 -58.83
N ALA A 440 -2.16 -20.02 -57.53
CA ALA A 440 -1.37 -21.00 -56.78
C ALA A 440 -2.21 -21.95 -55.92
N SER A 441 -3.53 -21.73 -55.80
CA SER A 441 -4.42 -22.56 -55.01
C SER A 441 -5.70 -22.89 -55.78
N GLY A 442 -5.60 -23.91 -56.64
CA GLY A 442 -6.78 -24.51 -57.25
C GLY A 442 -7.61 -25.27 -56.22
N ASN A 443 -8.66 -24.64 -55.68
CA ASN A 443 -9.98 -25.27 -55.58
C ASN A 443 -11.05 -24.36 -54.94
N PHE A 444 -12.24 -24.48 -55.53
CA PHE A 444 -13.58 -24.22 -55.00
C PHE A 444 -14.21 -22.81 -55.12
N LEU A 445 -15.14 -22.79 -56.08
CA LEU A 445 -16.35 -21.95 -56.19
C LEU A 445 -17.02 -21.64 -54.84
N PHE A 446 -17.51 -20.41 -54.66
CA PHE A 446 -18.96 -20.13 -54.55
C PHE A 446 -19.26 -18.60 -54.42
N PHE A 447 -20.16 -18.13 -55.30
CA PHE A 447 -21.07 -16.98 -55.17
C PHE A 447 -20.54 -15.53 -55.21
N SER A 448 -20.57 -14.99 -56.43
CA SER A 448 -21.03 -13.63 -56.72
C SER A 448 -22.57 -13.60 -56.66
N VAL A 449 -23.18 -12.53 -56.12
CA VAL A 449 -24.45 -11.92 -56.62
C VAL A 449 -24.88 -10.69 -55.77
N VAL A 450 -25.20 -9.59 -56.48
CA VAL A 450 -25.83 -8.29 -56.11
C VAL A 450 -24.99 -7.28 -55.28
N GLY A 451 -24.85 -6.01 -55.66
CA GLY A 451 -25.43 -5.28 -56.78
C GLY A 451 -24.93 -3.83 -56.87
N ARG A 452 -25.07 -3.27 -58.07
CA ARG A 452 -24.98 -1.84 -58.36
C ARG A 452 -26.40 -1.28 -58.48
N ILE A 453 -26.75 -0.28 -57.67
CA ILE A 453 -27.75 0.75 -57.98
C ILE A 453 -27.19 2.10 -57.49
N TRP A 454 -27.60 3.14 -58.20
CA TRP A 454 -26.97 4.43 -58.46
C TRP A 454 -27.01 5.47 -57.32
N ILE A 455 -25.97 6.31 -57.32
CA ILE A 455 -25.97 7.80 -57.24
C ILE A 455 -27.17 8.45 -56.54
N LEU A 456 -26.92 9.10 -55.39
CA LEU A 456 -27.22 10.51 -55.05
C LEU A 456 -26.84 10.74 -53.57
N ASP A 457 -26.33 11.95 -53.26
CA ASP A 457 -25.92 12.51 -51.94
C ASP A 457 -24.42 12.51 -51.58
N ALA A 458 -23.65 13.28 -52.36
CA ALA A 458 -22.26 13.66 -52.11
C ALA A 458 -22.11 14.85 -51.11
N GLY A 459 -22.98 14.95 -50.10
CA GLY A 459 -22.97 16.03 -49.10
C GLY A 459 -22.66 15.59 -47.66
N GLU A 460 -22.84 14.31 -47.33
CA GLU A 460 -22.70 13.79 -45.94
C GLU A 460 -21.44 12.91 -45.74
N GLU A 461 -20.70 12.60 -46.81
CA GLU A 461 -19.60 11.62 -46.74
C GLU A 461 -18.31 12.13 -46.10
N GLU A 462 -18.05 13.45 -46.06
CA GLU A 462 -16.77 13.97 -45.57
C GLU A 462 -16.72 14.05 -44.03
N GLU A 463 -17.88 14.24 -43.39
CA GLU A 463 -18.04 14.10 -41.94
C GLU A 463 -18.08 12.62 -41.52
N SER A 464 -18.65 11.76 -42.37
CA SER A 464 -18.65 10.29 -42.22
C SER A 464 -17.25 9.66 -42.41
N ARG A 465 -16.40 10.18 -43.30
CA ARG A 465 -15.00 9.71 -43.50
C ARG A 465 -14.06 10.22 -42.41
N ARG A 466 -14.18 11.46 -41.96
CA ARG A 466 -13.46 11.96 -40.76
C ARG A 466 -13.88 11.21 -39.50
N SER A 467 -15.17 10.88 -39.37
CA SER A 467 -15.72 10.00 -38.34
C SER A 467 -15.18 8.58 -38.45
N ARG A 468 -15.15 7.97 -39.65
CA ARG A 468 -14.62 6.60 -39.89
C ARG A 468 -13.12 6.49 -39.65
N THR A 469 -12.33 7.53 -39.93
CA THR A 469 -10.87 7.50 -39.74
C THR A 469 -10.46 7.83 -38.29
N LYS A 470 -11.21 8.71 -37.60
CA LYS A 470 -11.14 8.85 -36.13
C LYS A 470 -11.64 7.58 -35.42
N ASN A 471 -12.71 6.95 -35.90
CA ASN A 471 -13.19 5.66 -35.40
C ASN A 471 -12.18 4.54 -35.64
N ARG A 472 -11.52 4.46 -36.81
CA ARG A 472 -10.47 3.45 -37.07
C ARG A 472 -9.24 3.60 -36.17
N ARG A 473 -8.83 4.83 -35.82
CA ARG A 473 -7.77 5.07 -34.81
C ARG A 473 -8.25 4.83 -33.36
N ARG A 474 -9.53 5.08 -33.07
CA ARG A 474 -10.19 4.73 -31.80
C ARG A 474 -10.35 3.20 -31.64
N MET A 475 -10.46 2.45 -32.73
CA MET A 475 -10.59 0.98 -32.75
C MET A 475 -9.31 0.22 -32.36
N LEU A 476 -8.13 0.85 -32.36
CA LEU A 476 -6.87 0.18 -32.00
C LEU A 476 -6.51 0.28 -30.51
N ARG A 477 -7.10 1.23 -29.76
CA ARG A 477 -6.98 1.29 -28.30
C ARG A 477 -8.23 0.67 -27.67
N PRO A 478 -8.09 -0.21 -26.66
CA PRO A 478 -9.26 -0.74 -25.97
C PRO A 478 -10.05 0.43 -25.35
N MET A 479 -11.35 0.49 -25.63
CA MET A 479 -12.25 1.43 -24.97
C MET A 479 -12.56 0.87 -23.58
N LEU A 480 -12.04 1.52 -22.54
CA LEU A 480 -12.17 1.05 -21.16
C LEU A 480 -12.96 2.08 -20.35
N ALA A 481 -13.72 1.58 -19.39
CA ALA A 481 -14.38 2.42 -18.38
C ALA A 481 -13.89 1.99 -17.00
N CYS A 482 -13.57 2.99 -16.19
CA CYS A 482 -13.30 2.83 -14.76
C CYS A 482 -14.51 3.30 -13.97
N CYS A 483 -14.87 2.56 -12.94
CA CYS A 483 -15.84 2.95 -11.93
C CYS A 483 -15.14 2.98 -10.56
N LYS A 484 -15.04 4.17 -9.96
CA LYS A 484 -14.62 4.34 -8.57
C LYS A 484 -15.87 4.41 -7.70
N LEU A 485 -16.00 3.50 -6.74
CA LEU A 485 -17.17 3.33 -5.89
C LEU A 485 -16.75 3.44 -4.43
N TYR A 486 -17.38 4.35 -3.69
CA TYR A 486 -17.08 4.62 -2.29
C TYR A 486 -18.22 4.18 -1.39
N VAL A 487 -17.91 3.26 -0.46
CA VAL A 487 -18.85 2.67 0.48
C VAL A 487 -18.51 3.12 1.89
N SER A 488 -19.55 3.47 2.66
CA SER A 488 -19.45 3.90 4.05
C SER A 488 -19.33 2.69 4.99
N GLU A 489 -18.25 1.93 4.83
CA GLU A 489 -17.86 0.81 5.69
C GLU A 489 -16.38 0.48 5.44
N GLY A 490 -15.56 0.34 6.49
CA GLY A 490 -14.15 -0.02 6.42
C GLY A 490 -13.71 -1.04 7.48
N ARG A 491 -14.61 -1.42 8.40
CA ARG A 491 -14.32 -2.23 9.59
C ARG A 491 -14.97 -3.60 9.55
N SER A 492 -16.19 -3.69 9.01
CA SER A 492 -16.94 -4.94 8.91
C SER A 492 -16.37 -5.83 7.82
N ALA A 493 -15.50 -6.76 8.21
CA ALA A 493 -14.92 -7.74 7.29
C ALA A 493 -15.99 -8.59 6.56
N ALA A 494 -17.16 -8.80 7.18
CA ALA A 494 -18.28 -9.50 6.54
C ALA A 494 -18.89 -8.68 5.39
N ALA A 495 -19.16 -7.39 5.62
CA ALA A 495 -19.69 -6.50 4.61
C ALA A 495 -18.69 -6.31 3.45
N LEU A 496 -17.41 -6.07 3.76
CA LEU A 496 -16.36 -5.93 2.74
C LEU A 496 -16.26 -7.18 1.85
N ARG A 497 -16.29 -8.39 2.44
CA ARG A 497 -16.30 -9.64 1.68
C ARG A 497 -17.53 -9.78 0.78
N ALA A 498 -18.71 -9.40 1.26
CA ALA A 498 -19.94 -9.48 0.47
C ALA A 498 -19.86 -8.57 -0.78
N VAL A 499 -19.38 -7.34 -0.59
CA VAL A 499 -19.21 -6.36 -1.67
C VAL A 499 -18.13 -6.81 -2.67
N GLU A 500 -16.96 -7.26 -2.19
CA GLU A 500 -15.90 -7.77 -3.06
C GLU A 500 -16.33 -9.03 -3.82
N GLN A 501 -17.09 -9.93 -3.18
CA GLN A 501 -17.59 -11.12 -3.85
C GLN A 501 -18.58 -10.74 -4.96
N ALA A 502 -19.44 -9.75 -4.74
CA ALA A 502 -20.32 -9.23 -5.77
C ALA A 502 -19.53 -8.69 -6.98
N ALA A 503 -18.43 -7.97 -6.76
CA ALA A 503 -17.55 -7.51 -7.83
C ALA A 503 -16.89 -8.68 -8.58
N ARG A 504 -16.31 -9.64 -7.84
CA ARG A 504 -15.54 -10.76 -8.40
C ARG A 504 -16.39 -11.73 -9.23
N ARG A 505 -17.71 -11.82 -9.00
CA ARG A 505 -18.63 -12.63 -9.82
C ARG A 505 -18.64 -12.24 -11.30
N HIS A 506 -18.17 -11.03 -11.64
CA HIS A 506 -18.13 -10.53 -13.01
C HIS A 506 -16.75 -10.65 -13.68
N HIS A 507 -15.76 -11.25 -13.00
CA HIS A 507 -14.45 -11.55 -13.59
C HIS A 507 -14.58 -12.65 -14.68
N PRO A 508 -13.85 -12.59 -15.82
CA PRO A 508 -12.82 -11.59 -16.19
C PRO A 508 -13.37 -10.35 -16.89
N ALA A 509 -14.68 -10.27 -17.16
CA ALA A 509 -15.27 -9.15 -17.90
C ALA A 509 -15.11 -7.81 -17.16
N VAL A 510 -15.25 -7.84 -15.84
CA VAL A 510 -14.97 -6.72 -14.93
C VAL A 510 -13.90 -7.14 -13.94
N VAL A 511 -12.90 -6.29 -13.76
CA VAL A 511 -11.78 -6.54 -12.84
C VAL A 511 -11.84 -5.54 -11.69
N LEU A 512 -11.80 -6.05 -10.46
CA LEU A 512 -11.48 -5.25 -9.28
C LEU A 512 -9.97 -4.99 -9.24
N VAL A 513 -9.59 -3.78 -9.63
CA VAL A 513 -8.19 -3.38 -9.78
C VAL A 513 -7.58 -2.99 -8.45
N ASN A 514 -8.32 -2.21 -7.65
CA ASN A 514 -7.88 -1.71 -6.35
C ASN A 514 -9.02 -1.75 -5.31
N THR A 515 -8.64 -1.96 -4.06
CA THR A 515 -9.48 -1.79 -2.87
C THR A 515 -8.67 -0.95 -1.88
N PHE A 516 -9.15 0.25 -1.56
CA PHE A 516 -8.54 1.14 -0.58
C PHE A 516 -9.42 1.22 0.67
N VAL A 517 -8.99 0.62 1.76
CA VAL A 517 -9.73 0.62 3.03
C VAL A 517 -9.13 1.68 3.95
N ASP A 518 -9.99 2.57 4.44
CA ASP A 518 -9.64 3.57 5.45
C ASP A 518 -10.42 3.31 6.74
N ASP A 519 -9.72 2.78 7.74
CA ASP A 519 -10.30 2.43 9.04
C ASP A 519 -10.74 3.67 9.85
N ALA A 520 -9.99 4.78 9.75
CA ALA A 520 -10.29 6.02 10.46
C ALA A 520 -11.55 6.68 9.92
N TYR A 521 -11.69 6.72 8.59
CA TYR A 521 -12.88 7.21 7.93
C TYR A 521 -14.05 6.24 7.97
N ASN A 522 -13.79 4.96 8.31
CA ASN A 522 -14.73 3.87 8.18
C ASN A 522 -15.33 3.86 6.77
N ARG A 523 -14.45 3.81 5.77
CA ARG A 523 -14.82 3.96 4.36
C ARG A 523 -13.92 3.10 3.49
N VAL A 524 -14.46 2.54 2.42
CA VAL A 524 -13.70 1.80 1.42
C VAL A 524 -13.96 2.36 0.03
N GLY A 525 -12.90 2.48 -0.76
CA GLY A 525 -12.94 2.77 -2.18
C GLY A 525 -12.66 1.50 -2.99
N TYR A 526 -13.53 1.18 -3.94
CA TYR A 526 -13.34 0.09 -4.91
C TYR A 526 -13.17 0.67 -6.31
N THR A 527 -12.19 0.13 -7.04
CA THR A 527 -11.90 0.55 -8.42
C THR A 527 -12.13 -0.62 -9.37
N LEU A 528 -13.22 -0.55 -10.12
CA LEU A 528 -13.64 -1.55 -11.10
C LEU A 528 -13.34 -1.08 -12.51
N VAL A 529 -12.78 -1.95 -13.34
CA VAL A 529 -12.47 -1.65 -14.75
C VAL A 529 -13.04 -2.71 -15.67
N SER A 530 -13.60 -2.28 -16.79
CA SER A 530 -14.16 -3.13 -17.83
C SER A 530 -13.94 -2.53 -19.20
N ARG A 531 -13.94 -3.38 -20.22
CA ARG A 531 -14.10 -2.94 -21.60
C ARG A 531 -15.53 -2.41 -21.82
N LEU A 532 -15.66 -1.33 -22.59
CA LEU A 532 -16.94 -0.84 -23.10
C LEU A 532 -17.30 -1.62 -24.37
N ALA A 533 -18.50 -2.19 -24.40
CA ALA A 533 -19.03 -2.83 -25.60
C ALA A 533 -19.40 -1.76 -26.65
N GLN A 534 -19.21 -2.07 -27.94
CA GLN A 534 -19.58 -1.18 -29.04
C GLN A 534 -21.07 -1.23 -29.37
N ASP A 535 -21.79 -2.27 -28.94
CA ASP A 535 -23.22 -2.47 -29.20
C ASP A 535 -24.10 -2.02 -28.03
N ALA A 536 -25.11 -1.19 -28.35
CA ALA A 536 -26.03 -0.55 -27.40
C ALA A 536 -27.16 -1.47 -26.89
N ALA A 537 -27.25 -2.71 -27.34
CA ALA A 537 -28.43 -3.56 -27.13
C ALA A 537 -28.42 -4.37 -25.81
N SER A 538 -27.29 -4.48 -25.11
CA SER A 538 -27.16 -5.28 -23.88
C SER A 538 -26.49 -4.48 -22.75
N PRO A 539 -26.94 -4.60 -21.48
CA PRO A 539 -26.29 -3.95 -20.35
C PRO A 539 -24.81 -4.31 -20.31
N THR A 540 -23.94 -3.29 -20.32
CA THR A 540 -22.49 -3.52 -20.29
C THR A 540 -22.12 -4.38 -19.05
N PRO A 541 -21.06 -5.21 -19.13
CA PRO A 541 -20.62 -5.98 -17.96
C PRO A 541 -20.38 -5.11 -16.73
N LEU A 542 -19.89 -3.88 -16.94
CA LEU A 542 -19.68 -2.90 -15.89
C LEU A 542 -21.00 -2.42 -15.25
N ARG A 543 -22.06 -2.17 -16.04
CA ARG A 543 -23.40 -1.83 -15.50
C ARG A 543 -23.89 -2.88 -14.52
N ARG A 544 -23.81 -4.16 -14.93
CA ARG A 544 -24.24 -5.30 -14.11
C ARG A 544 -23.41 -5.44 -12.84
N ALA A 545 -22.08 -5.31 -12.96
CA ALA A 545 -21.17 -5.41 -11.84
C ALA A 545 -21.38 -4.29 -10.82
N VAL A 546 -21.44 -3.03 -11.28
CA VAL A 546 -21.67 -1.89 -10.39
C VAL A 546 -23.02 -2.00 -9.70
N PHE A 547 -24.09 -2.34 -10.44
CA PHE A 547 -25.41 -2.56 -9.84
C PHE A 547 -25.39 -3.67 -8.77
N GLY A 548 -24.73 -4.80 -9.05
CA GLY A 548 -24.60 -5.90 -8.09
C GLY A 548 -23.77 -5.54 -6.85
N VAL A 549 -22.69 -4.78 -7.03
CA VAL A 549 -21.83 -4.28 -5.94
C VAL A 549 -22.59 -3.28 -5.07
N VAL A 550 -23.34 -2.35 -5.67
CA VAL A 550 -24.21 -1.40 -4.95
C VAL A 550 -25.27 -2.16 -4.17
N GLY A 551 -25.96 -3.13 -4.80
CA GLY A 551 -26.96 -3.97 -4.13
C GLY A 551 -26.38 -4.70 -2.91
N ALA A 552 -25.24 -5.38 -3.09
CA ALA A 552 -24.58 -6.09 -2.00
C ALA A 552 -24.15 -5.17 -0.84
N ALA A 553 -23.68 -3.95 -1.15
CA ALA A 553 -23.33 -2.96 -0.13
C ALA A 553 -24.57 -2.49 0.65
N LEU A 554 -25.67 -2.17 -0.04
CA LEU A 554 -26.92 -1.73 0.58
C LEU A 554 -27.60 -2.83 1.43
N GLU A 555 -27.37 -4.11 1.13
CA GLU A 555 -27.86 -5.24 1.92
C GLU A 555 -26.98 -5.51 3.14
N ALA A 556 -25.67 -5.35 3.01
CA ALA A 556 -24.71 -5.72 4.05
C ALA A 556 -24.42 -4.59 5.07
N ILE A 557 -24.78 -3.35 4.75
CA ILE A 557 -24.41 -2.17 5.52
C ILE A 557 -25.67 -1.45 5.99
N ASP A 558 -25.73 -1.20 7.29
CA ASP A 558 -26.73 -0.34 7.89
C ASP A 558 -26.10 1.02 8.23
N LEU A 559 -26.45 2.04 7.45
CA LEU A 559 -25.97 3.40 7.67
C LEU A 559 -26.49 3.99 8.99
N GLY A 560 -27.61 3.51 9.52
CA GLY A 560 -28.20 4.00 10.78
C GLY A 560 -27.28 3.77 11.98
N SER A 561 -26.52 2.67 11.97
CA SER A 561 -25.53 2.32 13.00
C SER A 561 -24.10 2.79 12.67
N HIS A 562 -23.88 3.41 11.50
CA HIS A 562 -22.56 3.77 11.02
C HIS A 562 -21.97 5.05 11.65
N ALA A 563 -20.71 4.98 12.09
CA ALA A 563 -19.91 6.09 12.62
C ALA A 563 -18.52 6.16 11.96
N GLY A 564 -17.99 7.37 11.73
CA GLY A 564 -16.68 7.58 11.08
C GLY A 564 -16.32 9.05 10.93
N ALA A 565 -15.04 9.37 10.67
CA ALA A 565 -14.54 10.75 10.63
C ALA A 565 -14.76 11.48 9.28
N HIS A 566 -15.17 10.75 8.24
CA HIS A 566 -15.50 11.32 6.92
C HIS A 566 -17.02 11.56 6.75
N PRO A 567 -17.44 12.67 6.11
CA PRO A 567 -18.85 12.90 5.79
C PRO A 567 -19.38 11.87 4.77
N ARG A 568 -20.66 11.56 4.83
CA ARG A 568 -21.32 10.60 3.93
C ARG A 568 -22.82 10.86 3.82
N LEU A 569 -23.36 10.58 2.65
CA LEU A 569 -24.78 10.72 2.32
C LEU A 569 -25.51 9.37 2.34
N GLY A 570 -24.80 8.28 2.06
CA GLY A 570 -25.37 6.95 1.91
C GLY A 570 -24.44 5.82 2.34
N ALA A 571 -24.99 4.62 2.47
CA ALA A 571 -24.22 3.38 2.64
C ALA A 571 -23.29 3.17 1.43
N VAL A 572 -23.78 3.49 0.22
CA VAL A 572 -22.95 3.80 -0.94
C VAL A 572 -23.02 5.30 -1.18
N ASP A 573 -21.94 6.02 -0.84
CA ASP A 573 -21.93 7.48 -0.81
C ASP A 573 -21.74 8.07 -2.21
N HIS A 574 -20.80 7.51 -2.96
CA HIS A 574 -20.33 8.13 -4.20
C HIS A 574 -19.90 7.09 -5.23
N VAL A 575 -20.43 7.21 -6.45
CA VAL A 575 -20.04 6.41 -7.61
C VAL A 575 -19.62 7.35 -8.73
N CYS A 576 -18.42 7.14 -9.27
CA CYS A 576 -17.93 7.93 -10.40
C CYS A 576 -17.41 7.04 -11.51
N PHE A 577 -17.89 7.31 -12.72
CA PHE A 577 -17.35 6.70 -13.93
C PHE A 577 -16.35 7.64 -14.59
N HIS A 578 -15.21 7.07 -14.98
CA HIS A 578 -14.16 7.77 -15.71
C HIS A 578 -13.88 7.06 -17.04
N PRO A 579 -13.76 7.80 -18.15
CA PRO A 579 -13.31 7.23 -19.41
C PRO A 579 -11.83 6.86 -19.29
N LEU A 580 -11.44 5.69 -19.81
CA LEU A 580 -10.06 5.25 -19.89
C LEU A 580 -9.67 4.90 -21.33
N ALA A 581 -8.39 5.08 -21.65
CA ALA A 581 -7.79 4.71 -22.94
C ALA A 581 -8.55 5.28 -24.16
N GLY A 582 -9.30 4.45 -24.90
CA GLY A 582 -10.05 4.88 -26.09
C GLY A 582 -11.47 5.42 -25.82
N ALA A 583 -11.94 5.36 -24.57
CA ALA A 583 -13.29 5.79 -24.21
C ALA A 583 -13.42 7.31 -24.15
N SER A 584 -14.62 7.81 -24.43
CA SER A 584 -14.99 9.21 -24.29
C SER A 584 -15.83 9.43 -23.04
N LEU A 585 -15.83 10.66 -22.52
CA LEU A 585 -16.67 11.04 -21.38
C LEU A 585 -18.16 10.79 -21.65
N ARG A 586 -18.60 10.93 -22.91
CA ARG A 586 -19.98 10.65 -23.32
C ARG A 586 -20.34 9.17 -23.17
N ASP A 587 -19.41 8.27 -23.49
CA ASP A 587 -19.67 6.82 -23.41
C ASP A 587 -19.93 6.41 -21.97
N VAL A 588 -19.14 6.92 -21.02
CA VAL A 588 -19.28 6.61 -19.60
C VAL A 588 -20.43 7.38 -18.94
N ALA A 589 -20.82 8.54 -19.48
CA ALA A 589 -21.97 9.30 -18.99
C ALA A 589 -23.29 8.56 -19.21
N ALA A 590 -23.49 7.94 -20.38
CA ALA A 590 -24.66 7.12 -20.65
C ALA A 590 -24.72 5.91 -19.70
N LEU A 591 -23.59 5.24 -19.50
CA LEU A 591 -23.46 4.13 -18.56
C LEU A 591 -23.80 4.56 -17.12
N ALA A 592 -23.31 5.72 -16.69
CA ALA A 592 -23.59 6.26 -15.36
C ALA A 592 -25.09 6.53 -15.17
N ALA A 593 -25.74 7.21 -16.12
CA ALA A 593 -27.17 7.49 -16.06
C ALA A 593 -28.00 6.20 -16.00
N ASP A 594 -27.66 5.20 -16.80
CA ASP A 594 -28.29 3.88 -16.82
C ASP A 594 -28.20 3.14 -15.48
N VAL A 595 -26.99 3.13 -14.88
CA VAL A 595 -26.77 2.52 -13.55
C VAL A 595 -27.56 3.28 -12.49
N GLY A 596 -27.53 4.61 -12.54
CA GLY A 596 -28.24 5.46 -11.61
C GLY A 596 -29.75 5.26 -11.65
N ALA A 597 -30.33 5.14 -12.84
CA ALA A 597 -31.74 4.79 -13.03
C ALA A 597 -32.05 3.41 -12.47
N ASP A 598 -31.23 2.39 -12.78
CA ASP A 598 -31.40 1.05 -12.21
C ASP A 598 -31.38 1.05 -10.68
N VAL A 599 -30.44 1.77 -10.06
CA VAL A 599 -30.33 1.87 -8.60
C VAL A 599 -31.56 2.58 -8.00
N GLY A 600 -31.97 3.70 -8.60
CA GLY A 600 -33.18 4.41 -8.19
C GLY A 600 -34.43 3.55 -8.26
N ASP A 601 -34.66 2.90 -9.40
CA ASP A 601 -35.89 2.16 -9.68
C ASP A 601 -35.93 0.80 -8.97
N LYS A 602 -34.81 0.06 -8.96
CA LYS A 602 -34.80 -1.34 -8.48
C LYS A 602 -34.35 -1.46 -7.03
N LEU A 603 -33.42 -0.62 -6.58
CA LEU A 603 -32.90 -0.66 -5.21
C LEU A 603 -33.59 0.36 -4.29
N GLN A 604 -34.45 1.22 -4.85
CA GLN A 604 -35.25 2.21 -4.16
C GLN A 604 -34.38 3.14 -3.30
N VAL A 605 -33.33 3.70 -3.93
CA VAL A 605 -32.40 4.65 -3.31
C VAL A 605 -32.48 5.99 -4.05
N PRO A 606 -32.72 7.12 -3.35
CA PRO A 606 -32.67 8.43 -3.99
C PRO A 606 -31.26 8.64 -4.58
N THR A 607 -31.20 8.87 -5.88
CA THR A 607 -29.94 8.93 -6.63
C THR A 607 -29.82 10.27 -7.34
N PHE A 608 -28.71 10.96 -7.12
CA PHE A 608 -28.42 12.27 -7.70
C PHE A 608 -27.30 12.18 -8.73
N PHE A 609 -27.53 12.73 -9.91
CA PHE A 609 -26.59 12.74 -11.02
C PHE A 609 -25.73 14.01 -11.03
N TYR A 610 -24.46 13.87 -11.38
CA TYR A 610 -23.54 15.00 -11.53
C TYR A 610 -22.56 14.80 -12.68
N GLY A 611 -21.84 15.88 -13.03
CA GLY A 611 -20.90 15.89 -14.14
C GLY A 611 -21.64 15.59 -15.45
N ALA A 612 -21.01 14.80 -16.32
CA ALA A 612 -21.56 14.49 -17.63
C ALA A 612 -22.80 13.57 -17.58
N ALA A 613 -23.09 12.93 -16.44
CA ALA A 613 -24.29 12.10 -16.27
C ALA A 613 -25.57 12.94 -16.10
N HIS A 614 -25.44 14.21 -15.66
CA HIS A 614 -26.56 15.14 -15.52
C HIS A 614 -26.66 16.04 -16.75
N ARG A 615 -27.89 16.26 -17.26
CA ARG A 615 -28.12 17.02 -18.51
C ARG A 615 -27.50 18.43 -18.50
N GLU A 616 -27.58 19.12 -17.37
CA GLU A 616 -27.06 20.48 -17.20
C GLU A 616 -25.65 20.54 -16.59
N GLY A 617 -24.99 19.38 -16.34
CA GLY A 617 -23.63 19.37 -15.82
C GLY A 617 -23.47 19.85 -14.36
N ARG A 618 -24.41 19.50 -13.47
CA ARG A 618 -24.33 19.87 -12.04
C ARG A 618 -23.03 19.36 -11.41
N THR A 619 -22.39 20.16 -10.55
CA THR A 619 -21.15 19.74 -9.86
C THR A 619 -21.44 18.89 -8.62
N LEU A 620 -20.55 17.95 -8.32
CA LEU A 620 -20.63 17.13 -7.09
C LEU A 620 -20.69 17.99 -5.83
N ALA A 621 -19.90 19.06 -5.78
CA ALA A 621 -19.85 19.98 -4.66
C ALA A 621 -21.17 20.75 -4.45
N ALA A 622 -21.92 21.04 -5.52
CA ALA A 622 -23.23 21.67 -5.42
C ALA A 622 -24.26 20.73 -4.77
N ILE A 623 -24.33 19.48 -5.23
CA ILE A 623 -25.23 18.45 -4.68
C ILE A 623 -24.91 18.20 -3.21
N ARG A 624 -23.62 17.93 -2.91
CA ARG A 624 -23.14 17.72 -1.55
C ARG A 624 -23.51 18.88 -0.62
N ARG A 625 -23.44 20.12 -1.09
CA ARG A 625 -23.84 21.29 -0.29
C ARG A 625 -25.33 21.32 -0.02
N GLN A 626 -26.16 21.07 -1.03
CA GLN A 626 -27.62 21.06 -0.89
C GLN A 626 -28.09 19.95 0.07
N LEU A 627 -27.42 18.81 0.05
CA LEU A 627 -27.72 17.67 0.93
C LEU A 627 -27.09 17.80 2.33
N GLY A 628 -26.29 18.83 2.60
CA GLY A 628 -25.69 19.06 3.92
C GLY A 628 -24.38 18.32 4.18
N TYR A 629 -23.69 17.79 3.17
CA TYR A 629 -22.42 17.05 3.31
C TYR A 629 -21.30 17.80 4.06
N PHE A 630 -21.30 19.15 4.04
CA PHE A 630 -20.25 19.98 4.63
C PHE A 630 -20.58 20.48 6.05
N THR A 631 -21.67 20.04 6.68
CA THR A 631 -22.10 20.50 8.02
C THR A 631 -21.32 19.82 9.14
N SER A 632 -20.29 20.46 9.69
CA SER A 632 -19.42 19.78 10.66
C SER A 632 -20.15 19.30 11.93
N PRO A 633 -19.98 18.03 12.36
CA PRO A 633 -20.53 17.53 13.60
C PRO A 633 -19.76 18.11 14.80
N ARG A 634 -20.42 18.23 15.96
CA ARG A 634 -19.80 18.76 17.19
C ARG A 634 -18.65 17.90 17.69
N ASP A 635 -18.74 16.58 17.50
CA ASP A 635 -17.79 15.61 18.07
C ASP A 635 -16.81 15.04 17.03
N ALA A 636 -16.63 15.73 15.89
CA ALA A 636 -15.79 15.30 14.75
C ALA A 636 -16.12 13.91 14.14
N GLN A 637 -17.12 13.21 14.67
CA GLN A 637 -17.67 11.98 14.12
C GLN A 637 -19.01 12.27 13.47
N TRP A 638 -19.14 11.86 12.22
CA TRP A 638 -20.42 11.84 11.55
C TRP A 638 -21.17 10.57 11.99
N ARG A 639 -22.50 10.63 12.03
CA ARG A 639 -23.39 9.50 12.40
C ARG A 639 -24.62 9.53 11.49
N GLY A 640 -25.01 8.38 10.95
CA GLY A 640 -26.17 8.27 10.05
C GLY A 640 -26.01 8.99 8.70
N PRO A 641 -27.09 9.04 7.88
CA PRO A 641 -27.13 9.82 6.65
C PRO A 641 -27.16 11.32 6.96
N LEU A 642 -26.22 12.07 6.38
CA LEU A 642 -26.27 13.53 6.40
C LEU A 642 -27.35 14.02 5.46
N LEU A 643 -28.50 14.34 6.03
CA LEU A 643 -29.59 14.96 5.32
C LEU A 643 -30.00 16.20 6.09
N ALA A 644 -29.97 17.35 5.40
CA ALA A 644 -30.57 18.56 5.93
C ALA A 644 -32.07 18.30 6.19
N GLY A 645 -32.47 18.04 7.43
CA GLY A 645 -33.88 17.79 7.79
C GLY A 645 -34.13 16.78 8.93
N GLY A 646 -33.17 15.94 9.30
CA GLY A 646 -33.38 14.91 10.33
C GLY A 646 -34.00 13.60 9.80
N THR A 647 -34.20 12.65 10.72
CA THR A 647 -34.49 11.21 10.48
C THR A 647 -35.68 10.93 9.57
N ASP A 648 -35.54 9.92 8.69
CA ASP A 648 -36.50 9.06 7.95
C ASP A 648 -37.78 9.63 7.29
N THR A 649 -38.23 10.84 7.62
CA THR A 649 -39.58 11.34 7.26
C THR A 649 -39.61 12.75 6.68
N THR A 650 -38.44 13.37 6.46
CA THR A 650 -38.38 14.67 5.79
C THR A 650 -38.06 14.51 4.30
N PRO A 651 -38.83 15.15 3.40
CA PRO A 651 -38.52 15.15 1.98
C PRO A 651 -37.17 15.83 1.74
N LEU A 652 -36.40 15.31 0.78
CA LEU A 652 -35.10 15.87 0.43
C LEU A 652 -35.23 17.34 0.00
N PRO A 653 -34.24 18.20 0.33
CA PRO A 653 -34.28 19.62 -0.02
C PRO A 653 -34.24 19.86 -1.54
N VAL A 654 -33.86 18.84 -2.31
CA VAL A 654 -33.81 18.82 -3.77
C VAL A 654 -34.29 17.44 -4.22
N ALA A 655 -35.13 17.41 -5.25
CA ALA A 655 -35.59 16.15 -5.82
C ALA A 655 -34.41 15.34 -6.41
N PRO A 656 -34.34 14.02 -6.18
CA PRO A 656 -33.37 13.15 -6.81
C PRO A 656 -33.64 13.02 -8.31
N ASP A 657 -32.62 12.64 -9.07
CA ASP A 657 -32.75 12.40 -10.51
C ASP A 657 -33.39 11.03 -10.81
N ALA A 658 -33.25 10.07 -9.88
CA ALA A 658 -33.90 8.75 -9.92
C ALA A 658 -34.18 8.22 -8.51
N GLY A 659 -35.21 7.38 -8.37
CA GLY A 659 -35.61 6.78 -7.09
C GLY A 659 -36.57 7.65 -6.27
N PRO A 660 -36.84 7.27 -5.01
CA PRO A 660 -37.83 7.94 -4.16
C PRO A 660 -37.36 9.31 -3.64
N ASP A 661 -38.29 10.22 -3.38
CA ASP A 661 -37.99 11.55 -2.78
C ASP A 661 -37.63 11.49 -1.29
N THR A 662 -37.87 10.34 -0.66
CA THR A 662 -37.57 10.07 0.75
C THR A 662 -36.48 8.99 0.86
N PRO A 663 -35.35 9.28 1.53
CA PRO A 663 -34.30 8.32 1.78
C PRO A 663 -34.66 7.40 2.94
N SER A 664 -34.18 6.15 2.88
CA SER A 664 -34.21 5.23 4.02
C SER A 664 -33.00 5.47 4.92
N ALA A 665 -33.17 5.44 6.25
CA ALA A 665 -32.08 5.64 7.21
C ALA A 665 -30.91 4.66 7.04
N SER A 666 -31.20 3.41 6.68
CA SER A 666 -30.16 2.38 6.51
C SER A 666 -29.38 2.52 5.21
N LYS A 667 -29.98 3.15 4.18
CA LYS A 667 -29.37 3.28 2.84
C LYS A 667 -28.84 4.69 2.55
N GLY A 668 -29.51 5.72 3.06
CA GLY A 668 -29.26 7.12 2.76
C GLY A 668 -29.50 7.47 1.28
N VAL A 669 -28.61 8.29 0.72
CA VAL A 669 -28.66 8.82 -0.65
C VAL A 669 -27.40 8.44 -1.40
N LEU A 670 -27.53 8.14 -2.70
CA LEU A 670 -26.41 7.88 -3.60
C LEU A 670 -26.14 9.11 -4.50
N VAL A 671 -24.87 9.52 -4.59
CA VAL A 671 -24.45 10.48 -5.63
C VAL A 671 -23.63 9.78 -6.69
N LEU A 672 -24.08 9.85 -7.94
CA LEU A 672 -23.52 9.11 -9.06
C LEU A 672 -23.19 10.04 -10.22
N GLY A 673 -22.07 9.85 -10.89
CA GLY A 673 -21.75 10.71 -12.03
C GLY A 673 -20.66 10.19 -12.94
N ALA A 674 -20.36 10.98 -13.96
CA ALA A 674 -19.30 10.72 -14.92
C ALA A 674 -18.44 11.97 -15.08
N THR A 675 -17.12 11.82 -14.97
CA THR A 675 -16.16 12.93 -15.06
C THR A 675 -14.89 12.52 -15.79
N ALA A 676 -14.06 13.50 -16.17
CA ALA A 676 -12.67 13.23 -16.56
C ALA A 676 -11.89 12.58 -15.41
N TRP A 677 -10.64 12.17 -15.64
CA TRP A 677 -9.84 11.52 -14.60
C TRP A 677 -9.63 12.44 -13.39
N VAL A 678 -9.77 11.88 -12.18
CA VAL A 678 -9.58 12.60 -10.91
C VAL A 678 -8.66 11.78 -10.03
N ASP A 679 -7.62 12.43 -9.50
CA ASP A 679 -6.74 11.87 -8.49
C ASP A 679 -7.14 12.35 -7.08
N ASN A 680 -6.97 11.46 -6.11
CA ASN A 680 -7.26 11.72 -4.70
C ASN A 680 -5.95 11.65 -3.93
N TYR A 681 -5.52 12.78 -3.37
CA TYR A 681 -4.25 12.93 -2.67
C TYR A 681 -4.48 13.53 -1.29
N ASN A 682 -4.15 12.79 -0.24
CA ASN A 682 -4.37 13.19 1.15
C ASN A 682 -3.05 13.53 1.81
N ILE A 683 -3.03 14.59 2.61
CA ILE A 683 -1.80 15.07 3.26
C ILE A 683 -2.04 15.16 4.77
N PRO A 684 -1.40 14.28 5.57
CA PRO A 684 -1.47 14.35 7.02
C PRO A 684 -0.90 15.67 7.55
N VAL A 685 -1.54 16.24 8.58
CA VAL A 685 -1.06 17.42 9.30
C VAL A 685 -0.96 17.05 10.77
N ARG A 686 0.20 17.30 11.38
CA ARG A 686 0.47 16.97 12.79
C ARG A 686 -0.21 17.96 13.73
N THR A 687 -1.53 17.86 13.84
CA THR A 687 -2.34 18.64 14.77
C THR A 687 -3.62 17.92 15.11
N ALA A 688 -4.16 18.18 16.31
CA ALA A 688 -5.52 17.80 16.70
C ALA A 688 -6.54 18.92 16.39
N ASP A 689 -6.09 20.13 16.01
CA ASP A 689 -6.95 21.25 15.64
C ASP A 689 -7.48 21.07 14.20
N VAL A 690 -8.65 20.43 14.10
CA VAL A 690 -9.37 20.23 12.82
C VAL A 690 -9.70 21.57 12.15
N ASP A 691 -9.96 22.63 12.91
CA ASP A 691 -10.31 23.93 12.34
C ASP A 691 -9.09 24.61 11.69
N ALA A 692 -7.89 24.41 12.23
CA ALA A 692 -6.65 24.80 11.53
C ALA A 692 -6.52 24.11 10.18
N VAL A 693 -6.76 22.80 10.14
CA VAL A 693 -6.68 22.04 8.89
C VAL A 693 -7.78 22.42 7.92
N ARG A 694 -8.99 22.72 8.39
CA ARG A 694 -10.07 23.27 7.55
C ARG A 694 -9.71 24.64 6.95
N ARG A 695 -9.00 25.51 7.70
CA ARG A 695 -8.48 26.78 7.18
C ARG A 695 -7.44 26.55 6.09
N ILE A 696 -6.51 25.60 6.30
CA ILE A 696 -5.52 25.20 5.28
C ILE A 696 -6.23 24.69 4.03
N ALA A 697 -7.11 23.70 4.17
CA ALA A 697 -7.85 23.10 3.07
C ALA A 697 -8.64 24.13 2.27
N ARG A 698 -9.27 25.11 2.95
CA ARG A 698 -9.98 26.20 2.27
C ARG A 698 -9.04 27.00 1.37
N ARG A 699 -7.84 27.35 1.85
CA ARG A 699 -6.83 28.12 1.08
C ARG A 699 -6.18 27.30 -0.04
N VAL A 700 -6.12 25.98 0.09
CA VAL A 700 -5.62 25.07 -0.96
C VAL A 700 -6.64 24.92 -2.10
N SER A 701 -7.92 24.83 -1.74
CA SER A 701 -9.03 24.64 -2.68
C SER A 701 -9.19 25.85 -3.62
N GLU A 702 -9.49 25.61 -4.90
CA GLU A 702 -9.72 26.66 -5.91
C GLU A 702 -10.74 27.69 -5.43
N ARG A 703 -11.81 27.21 -4.78
CA ARG A 703 -12.89 28.04 -4.27
C ARG A 703 -12.43 29.04 -3.20
N GLY A 704 -11.37 28.74 -2.45
CA GLY A 704 -10.78 29.66 -1.49
C GLY A 704 -9.61 30.46 -2.04
N GLY A 705 -9.47 30.53 -3.37
CA GLY A 705 -8.39 31.26 -4.05
C GLY A 705 -7.09 30.46 -4.16
N GLY A 706 -7.15 29.14 -3.96
CA GLY A 706 -5.99 28.25 -4.03
C GLY A 706 -5.65 27.78 -5.44
N LEU A 707 -5.20 26.52 -5.54
CA LEU A 707 -4.84 25.91 -6.82
C LEU A 707 -6.09 25.68 -7.68
N ARG A 708 -6.00 25.99 -8.98
CA ARG A 708 -7.08 25.70 -9.94
C ARG A 708 -7.34 24.19 -10.01
N SER A 709 -8.58 23.80 -10.24
CA SER A 709 -8.99 22.39 -10.37
C SER A 709 -8.67 21.53 -9.14
N VAL A 710 -8.47 22.13 -7.96
CA VAL A 710 -8.27 21.41 -6.69
C VAL A 710 -9.44 21.67 -5.77
N GLN A 711 -10.02 20.58 -5.25
CA GLN A 711 -10.98 20.63 -4.14
C GLN A 711 -10.35 20.00 -2.91
N ALA A 712 -10.25 20.75 -1.83
CA ALA A 712 -9.66 20.26 -0.58
C ALA A 712 -10.63 20.35 0.60
N MET A 713 -10.51 19.41 1.54
CA MET A 713 -11.29 19.32 2.77
C MET A 713 -10.38 18.96 3.95
N GLY A 714 -10.52 19.66 5.07
CA GLY A 714 -9.78 19.37 6.30
C GLY A 714 -10.59 18.46 7.22
N LEU A 715 -10.01 17.34 7.62
CA LEU A 715 -10.69 16.26 8.34
C LEU A 715 -9.85 15.74 9.51
N ALA A 716 -10.52 15.15 10.50
CA ALA A 716 -9.87 14.35 11.53
C ALA A 716 -9.57 12.95 10.98
N HIS A 717 -8.41 12.37 11.31
CA HIS A 717 -7.99 11.06 10.82
C HIS A 717 -7.12 10.33 11.86
N GLY A 718 -7.45 9.07 12.16
CA GLY A 718 -6.72 8.21 13.10
C GLY A 718 -6.74 8.68 14.56
N ASP A 719 -5.74 8.24 15.32
CA ASP A 719 -5.58 8.51 16.77
C ASP A 719 -5.16 9.96 17.06
N GLY A 720 -6.09 10.90 16.82
CA GLY A 720 -5.89 12.34 17.09
C GLY A 720 -5.11 13.10 16.00
N GLY A 721 -4.93 12.49 14.83
CA GLY A 721 -4.38 13.15 13.65
C GLY A 721 -5.43 13.91 12.84
N THR A 722 -4.95 14.72 11.90
CA THR A 722 -5.79 15.44 10.94
C THR A 722 -5.14 15.37 9.57
N GLU A 723 -5.92 15.59 8.52
CA GLU A 723 -5.40 15.62 7.15
C GLU A 723 -6.16 16.59 6.25
N VAL A 724 -5.46 17.05 5.21
CA VAL A 724 -6.04 17.77 4.08
C VAL A 724 -6.28 16.76 2.96
N ALA A 725 -7.52 16.33 2.80
CA ALA A 725 -7.94 15.46 1.71
C ALA A 725 -8.19 16.29 0.44
N CYS A 726 -7.48 16.00 -0.65
CA CYS A 726 -7.54 16.76 -1.90
C CYS A 726 -8.03 15.89 -3.07
N ASN A 727 -8.95 16.44 -3.86
CA ASN A 727 -9.33 15.93 -5.17
C ASN A 727 -8.73 16.84 -6.24
N LEU A 728 -7.87 16.26 -7.08
CA LEU A 728 -7.23 16.90 -8.21
C LEU A 728 -8.11 16.62 -9.43
N LEU A 729 -8.96 17.58 -9.79
CA LEU A 729 -9.96 17.44 -10.84
C LEU A 729 -9.37 17.45 -12.25
N ASP A 730 -8.14 17.97 -12.37
CA ASP A 730 -7.34 17.98 -13.59
C ASP A 730 -5.87 17.68 -13.25
N PRO A 731 -5.52 16.40 -13.04
CA PRO A 731 -4.16 16.00 -12.64
C PRO A 731 -3.07 16.33 -13.67
N GLN A 732 -3.44 16.64 -14.93
CA GLN A 732 -2.50 17.07 -15.96
C GLN A 732 -2.03 18.51 -15.74
N SER A 733 -2.86 19.33 -15.08
CA SER A 733 -2.59 20.75 -14.81
C SER A 733 -1.99 20.97 -13.42
N VAL A 734 -2.50 20.28 -12.40
CA VAL A 734 -2.02 20.40 -11.02
C VAL A 734 -1.72 19.01 -10.46
N GLY A 735 -0.43 18.76 -10.19
CA GLY A 735 0.05 17.50 -9.64
C GLY A 735 0.14 17.50 -8.11
N ALA A 736 0.28 16.31 -7.52
CA ALA A 736 0.38 16.12 -6.07
C ALA A 736 1.52 16.91 -5.42
N GLY A 737 2.66 17.08 -6.10
CA GLY A 737 3.79 17.87 -5.59
C GLY A 737 3.42 19.34 -5.34
N GLN A 738 2.64 19.96 -6.23
CA GLN A 738 2.20 21.35 -6.05
C GLN A 738 1.22 21.48 -4.87
N VAL A 739 0.34 20.50 -4.70
CA VAL A 739 -0.60 20.45 -3.56
C VAL A 739 0.16 20.23 -2.26
N GLN A 740 1.15 19.32 -2.24
CA GLN A 740 2.05 19.04 -1.13
C GLN A 740 2.78 20.32 -0.68
N ASP A 741 3.48 20.99 -1.60
CA ASP A 741 4.23 22.21 -1.32
C ASP A 741 3.33 23.32 -0.75
N MET A 742 2.11 23.43 -1.28
CA MET A 742 1.15 24.42 -0.80
C MET A 742 0.65 24.11 0.60
N VAL A 743 0.28 22.85 0.89
CA VAL A 743 -0.16 22.45 2.23
C VAL A 743 0.95 22.62 3.25
N GLU A 744 2.18 22.21 2.93
CA GLU A 744 3.32 22.38 3.83
C GLU A 744 3.60 23.85 4.13
N ARG A 745 3.56 24.71 3.11
CA ARG A 745 3.74 26.16 3.31
C ARG A 745 2.64 26.74 4.22
N LEU A 746 1.38 26.39 3.97
CA LEU A 746 0.23 26.87 4.74
C LEU A 746 0.20 26.31 6.18
N ALA A 747 0.70 25.10 6.38
CA ALA A 747 0.89 24.50 7.69
C ALA A 747 1.99 25.26 8.46
N ARG A 748 3.14 25.49 7.83
CA ARG A 748 4.25 26.28 8.41
C ARG A 748 3.84 27.70 8.79
N GLU A 749 3.01 28.36 7.98
CA GLU A 749 2.43 29.68 8.30
C GLU A 749 1.60 29.67 9.60
N GLN A 750 1.05 28.53 10.00
CA GLN A 750 0.28 28.34 11.23
C GLN A 750 1.10 27.65 12.34
N GLY A 751 2.42 27.47 12.16
CA GLY A 751 3.28 26.77 13.11
C GLY A 751 3.02 25.25 13.19
N LEU A 752 2.42 24.68 12.16
CA LEU A 752 2.11 23.25 12.05
C LEU A 752 3.07 22.55 11.09
N ASP A 753 3.23 21.24 11.27
CA ASP A 753 4.02 20.37 10.40
C ASP A 753 3.09 19.48 9.56
N ALA A 754 3.35 19.40 8.26
CA ALA A 754 2.62 18.51 7.35
C ALA A 754 3.51 17.31 6.99
N GLY A 755 2.93 16.12 7.01
CA GLY A 755 3.59 14.88 6.63
C GLY A 755 3.63 14.69 5.11
N GLU A 756 4.26 13.61 4.69
CA GLU A 756 4.23 13.16 3.29
C GLU A 756 2.81 12.71 2.93
N GLY A 757 2.26 13.29 1.86
CA GLY A 757 0.95 12.90 1.36
C GLY A 757 0.97 11.57 0.61
N TYR A 758 -0.22 11.02 0.39
CA TYR A 758 -0.42 9.72 -0.25
C TYR A 758 -1.64 9.74 -1.16
N PHE A 759 -1.60 8.93 -2.22
CA PHE A 759 -2.75 8.72 -3.09
C PHE A 759 -3.68 7.63 -2.52
N THR A 760 -4.99 7.81 -2.67
CA THR A 760 -5.98 6.79 -2.26
C THR A 760 -6.29 5.77 -3.36
N ASP A 761 -5.74 5.96 -4.56
CA ASP A 761 -5.90 5.05 -5.69
C ASP A 761 -4.64 5.07 -6.58
N PHE A 762 -4.55 4.15 -7.53
CA PHE A 762 -3.49 4.13 -8.52
C PHE A 762 -3.70 5.20 -9.61
N SER A 763 -2.62 5.57 -10.30
CA SER A 763 -2.69 6.45 -11.47
C SER A 763 -3.50 5.82 -12.61
N GLU A 764 -3.99 6.68 -13.53
CA GLU A 764 -4.75 6.26 -14.71
C GLU A 764 -4.05 5.14 -15.49
N GLU A 765 -2.75 5.33 -15.79
CA GLU A 765 -1.94 4.39 -16.55
C GLU A 765 -1.77 3.07 -15.82
N LYS A 766 -1.57 3.12 -14.50
CA LYS A 766 -1.37 1.92 -13.68
C LYS A 766 -2.65 1.10 -13.58
N ILE A 767 -3.80 1.75 -13.52
CA ILE A 767 -5.10 1.09 -13.52
C ILE A 767 -5.35 0.36 -14.84
N VAL A 768 -5.06 1.02 -15.98
CA VAL A 768 -5.14 0.38 -17.30
C VAL A 768 -4.20 -0.81 -17.39
N GLN A 769 -2.95 -0.67 -16.93
CA GLN A 769 -1.98 -1.76 -16.91
C GLN A 769 -2.48 -2.95 -16.08
N LEU A 770 -2.90 -2.72 -14.84
CA LEU A 770 -3.38 -3.77 -13.93
C LEU A 770 -4.63 -4.47 -14.47
N TYR A 771 -5.54 -3.74 -15.13
CA TYR A 771 -6.67 -4.33 -15.82
C TYR A 771 -6.22 -5.29 -16.92
N LEU A 772 -5.29 -4.86 -17.79
CA LEU A 772 -4.77 -5.69 -18.88
C LEU A 772 -4.07 -6.93 -18.34
N GLU A 773 -3.28 -6.82 -17.28
CA GLU A 773 -2.62 -7.95 -16.62
C GLU A 773 -3.62 -8.95 -16.00
N LYS A 774 -4.60 -8.46 -15.22
CA LYS A 774 -5.57 -9.29 -14.49
C LYS A 774 -6.70 -9.85 -15.36
N SER A 775 -6.97 -9.23 -16.51
CA SER A 775 -8.01 -9.69 -17.45
C SER A 775 -7.57 -10.90 -18.27
N VAL A 776 -6.26 -11.13 -18.41
CA VAL A 776 -5.67 -12.27 -19.14
C VAL A 776 -5.48 -13.49 -18.23
N GLN A 777 -5.37 -13.28 -16.91
CA GLN A 777 -5.29 -14.36 -15.94
C GLN A 777 -6.68 -14.98 -15.74
N THR A 778 -6.93 -16.15 -16.33
CA THR A 778 -8.07 -16.99 -15.95
C THR A 778 -7.92 -17.41 -14.49
N PRO A 779 -8.96 -17.29 -13.65
CA PRO A 779 -8.88 -17.78 -12.28
C PRO A 779 -8.70 -19.31 -12.32
N ASN A 780 -7.62 -19.79 -11.70
CA ASN A 780 -7.45 -21.21 -11.36
C ASN A 780 -8.39 -21.63 -10.25
#